data_AF-A0A6N4UMB9-F1
#
_entry.id   AF-A0A6N4UMB9-F1
#
_cell.length_a   1.000
_cell.length_b   1.000
_cell.length_c   1.000
_cell.angle_alpha   90.00
_cell.angle_beta   90.00
_cell.angle_gamma   90.00
#
_symmetry.space_group_name_H-M   'P 1'
#
loop_
_entity.id
_entity.type
_entity.pdbx_description
1 polymer ?
#
loop_
_entity_poly.entity_id
_entity_poly.type
_entity_poly.pdbx_seq_one_letter_code
_entity_poly.pdbx_strand_id
1 'polypeptide(L)'
;MTDIEIPAYRSRDNIDLADSDLTEGFDELEAPVIPIPPWLIPAASGLYTWRLVDILNGNGRDATLSPVLLRREELRLDVDRQYPQMTASGTSFAVTERYHWVASLAKIGANHWAGPIWFKDGNAAAFGYTNIDVTVVKSPFVDQRSAKVTFSGGGQRAFTRIYRWTSSAFHPVEFEFDHTPDANPVYAIDTHAHPNRPASLPAENLSIEDVFGRAGFKVTKSSGDSVVPIGGSGANGTWSDAEMHDAMQTYWSRFKNAPQWSMWTFWAALHDQGTSLGGIMFDDIGPNHRQGTAIFTEAFIKDPPAGDAAPGAWVARMRFWTAVHEMGHAFNLAHSWQKALGTPWLPLSNEPEARSFMNYPYNVQGGQGAFFADFPFRFSDPELLFMRHAPSRFVQMGNAEWFDHHGFEQAELDGQSTYRVEVRVNRDRPVFEFLEPVILEVKLTNTGSQPKLLPSTVVDPQEVLVILKQKGKPARQWMPYSRQCRELDMTVLQPGESIYQALPVFAGLNGWDISDPGVYQIQVAVDVGGSVVTSSPLQLRIAPPRSWDEEDVAQEFFSEEVGRTLSFTGTAVLASANEVLRDTVERLPQTRAAIHAAAALAAPLAKDYKMLVIPEASPMAANRVAEAGGIVEQRPARVDAAVKLVGDSVTTQEAAETFGHITFRRNVEAINQALATSGAVQPAAAMQQSLGDILGQRGVLPSVVEAVDDKARALAAAASTGSGKNRRTNGGNGDLRVQKRRNS
;
A
#
# COMPACT_ATOMS: atom_id res chain seq x y z
N MET A 1 -51.40 23.79 -40.32
CA MET A 1 -50.08 23.15 -40.48
C MET A 1 -49.95 22.13 -39.36
N THR A 2 -50.63 21.00 -39.53
CA THR A 2 -50.78 19.93 -38.55
C THR A 2 -51.46 18.80 -39.30
N ASP A 3 -50.74 17.74 -39.65
CA ASP A 3 -51.32 16.51 -40.23
C ASP A 3 -50.67 15.31 -39.53
N ILE A 4 -51.42 14.55 -38.72
CA ILE A 4 -52.33 13.41 -39.02
C ILE A 4 -51.55 12.09 -38.87
N GLU A 5 -51.76 11.26 -37.84
CA GLU A 5 -52.87 10.34 -37.49
C GLU A 5 -52.66 8.89 -37.97
N ILE A 6 -52.84 7.96 -37.03
CA ILE A 6 -52.72 6.48 -37.12
C ILE A 6 -53.98 5.91 -37.81
N PRO A 7 -53.95 4.69 -38.37
CA PRO A 7 -54.96 3.74 -37.89
C PRO A 7 -54.50 2.28 -37.74
N ALA A 8 -55.15 1.63 -36.76
CA ALA A 8 -55.05 0.25 -36.33
C ALA A 8 -55.83 -0.73 -37.24
N TYR A 9 -55.48 -2.02 -37.16
CA TYR A 9 -56.16 -3.13 -37.82
C TYR A 9 -57.07 -3.90 -36.84
N ARG A 10 -58.28 -4.26 -37.29
CA ARG A 10 -59.33 -4.96 -36.53
C ARG A 10 -59.59 -6.37 -37.09
N SER A 11 -59.66 -7.34 -36.16
CA SER A 11 -60.69 -8.37 -35.96
C SER A 11 -60.82 -9.65 -36.82
N ARG A 12 -60.94 -10.78 -36.07
CA ARG A 12 -61.89 -11.93 -36.18
C ARG A 12 -61.67 -12.94 -37.33
N ASP A 13 -61.90 -14.26 -37.23
CA ASP A 13 -62.46 -15.19 -36.23
C ASP A 13 -62.00 -16.64 -36.58
N ASN A 14 -62.10 -17.57 -35.61
CA ASN A 14 -61.88 -19.02 -35.70
C ASN A 14 -62.96 -19.77 -36.53
N ILE A 15 -62.62 -20.95 -37.09
CA ILE A 15 -63.21 -22.30 -36.83
C ILE A 15 -62.69 -23.34 -37.87
N ASP A 16 -61.82 -24.23 -37.38
CA ASP A 16 -61.84 -25.70 -37.35
C ASP A 16 -62.71 -26.55 -38.34
N LEU A 17 -62.09 -27.52 -39.05
CA LEU A 17 -62.24 -28.98 -38.86
C LEU A 17 -61.74 -29.87 -40.04
N ALA A 18 -60.88 -30.84 -39.66
CA ALA A 18 -60.83 -32.27 -40.05
C ALA A 18 -60.14 -32.79 -41.34
N ASP A 19 -59.18 -33.70 -41.07
CA ASP A 19 -58.76 -34.93 -41.77
C ASP A 19 -58.30 -34.93 -43.24
N SER A 20 -56.99 -35.14 -43.44
CA SER A 20 -56.49 -36.35 -44.09
C SER A 20 -54.97 -36.45 -43.95
N ASP A 21 -54.54 -37.52 -43.29
CA ASP A 21 -53.17 -38.03 -43.29
C ASP A 21 -52.85 -38.60 -44.68
N LEU A 22 -51.61 -38.39 -45.16
CA LEU A 22 -50.83 -39.23 -46.09
C LEU A 22 -49.63 -38.41 -46.65
N THR A 23 -48.55 -38.44 -45.87
CA THR A 23 -47.15 -38.62 -46.27
C THR A 23 -46.78 -38.43 -47.76
N GLU A 24 -45.99 -37.40 -48.08
CA GLU A 24 -44.87 -37.47 -49.03
C GLU A 24 -43.98 -36.20 -48.99
N GLY A 25 -42.69 -36.41 -48.71
CA GLY A 25 -41.54 -35.64 -49.21
C GLY A 25 -41.40 -34.15 -48.88
N PHE A 26 -40.71 -33.82 -47.78
CA PHE A 26 -39.88 -32.61 -47.73
C PHE A 26 -38.50 -32.97 -47.18
N ASP A 27 -37.52 -32.98 -48.10
CA ASP A 27 -36.10 -33.07 -47.81
C ASP A 27 -35.71 -32.02 -46.74
N GLU A 28 -34.88 -32.45 -45.79
CA GLU A 28 -34.14 -31.57 -44.89
C GLU A 28 -33.31 -30.59 -45.72
N LEU A 29 -33.77 -29.34 -45.80
CA LEU A 29 -32.91 -28.21 -46.12
C LEU A 29 -31.96 -28.00 -44.93
N GLU A 30 -30.83 -28.72 -44.92
CA GLU A 30 -29.66 -28.34 -44.13
C GLU A 30 -29.27 -26.91 -44.55
N ALA A 31 -29.53 -25.94 -43.67
CA ALA A 31 -29.01 -24.59 -43.84
C ALA A 31 -27.47 -24.68 -43.90
N PRO A 32 -26.81 -23.98 -44.85
CA PRO A 32 -25.36 -24.05 -44.96
C PRO A 32 -24.72 -23.56 -43.65
N VAL A 33 -23.97 -24.44 -42.99
CA VAL A 33 -23.10 -24.09 -41.86
C VAL A 33 -22.00 -23.18 -42.43
N ILE A 34 -22.21 -21.87 -42.36
CA ILE A 34 -21.19 -20.89 -42.71
C ILE A 34 -20.01 -21.10 -41.75
N PRO A 35 -18.80 -21.44 -42.24
CA PRO A 35 -17.64 -21.61 -41.37
C PRO A 35 -17.33 -20.27 -40.69
N ILE A 36 -17.41 -20.26 -39.36
CA ILE A 36 -17.08 -19.09 -38.56
C ILE A 36 -15.59 -18.79 -38.76
N PRO A 37 -15.21 -17.57 -39.17
CA PRO A 37 -13.81 -17.17 -39.30
C PRO A 37 -13.03 -17.44 -38.01
N PRO A 38 -11.78 -17.96 -38.06
CA PRO A 38 -11.00 -18.32 -36.88
C PRO A 38 -10.82 -17.18 -35.85
N TRP A 39 -10.87 -15.93 -36.29
CA TRP A 39 -10.76 -14.73 -35.44
C TRP A 39 -12.06 -14.37 -34.69
N LEU A 40 -13.18 -15.03 -34.99
CA LEU A 40 -14.45 -14.92 -34.24
C LEU A 40 -14.58 -16.00 -33.15
N ILE A 41 -13.63 -16.95 -33.06
CA ILE A 41 -13.63 -17.99 -32.04
C ILE A 41 -13.03 -17.41 -30.75
N PRO A 42 -13.82 -17.29 -29.66
CA PRO A 42 -13.35 -16.71 -28.42
C PRO A 42 -12.32 -17.60 -27.72
N ALA A 43 -11.44 -16.99 -26.93
CA ALA A 43 -10.51 -17.66 -26.04
C ALA A 43 -11.23 -18.62 -25.06
N ALA A 44 -10.59 -19.75 -24.74
CA ALA A 44 -11.02 -20.64 -23.66
C ALA A 44 -10.79 -20.00 -22.30
N SER A 45 -9.75 -19.17 -22.15
CA SER A 45 -9.48 -18.51 -20.88
C SER A 45 -10.64 -17.63 -20.43
N GLY A 46 -10.95 -17.68 -19.13
CA GLY A 46 -11.98 -16.87 -18.51
C GLY A 46 -12.51 -17.48 -17.21
N LEU A 47 -13.46 -16.77 -16.61
CA LEU A 47 -14.22 -17.22 -15.45
C LEU A 47 -15.45 -18.00 -15.90
N TYR A 48 -15.62 -19.18 -15.34
CA TYR A 48 -16.80 -20.02 -15.47
C TYR A 48 -17.41 -20.27 -14.09
N THR A 49 -18.72 -20.47 -14.03
CA THR A 49 -19.43 -20.69 -12.77
C THR A 49 -20.36 -21.90 -12.85
N TRP A 50 -20.65 -22.49 -11.69
CA TRP A 50 -21.61 -23.57 -11.53
C TRP A 50 -22.42 -23.35 -10.25
N ARG A 51 -23.72 -23.63 -10.29
CA ARG A 51 -24.63 -23.56 -9.14
C ARG A 51 -25.49 -24.83 -9.08
N LEU A 52 -25.68 -25.37 -7.88
CA LEU A 52 -26.48 -26.59 -7.68
C LEU A 52 -27.99 -26.39 -7.94
N VAL A 53 -28.52 -25.19 -7.70
CA VAL A 53 -29.96 -24.88 -7.88
C VAL A 53 -30.41 -24.95 -9.35
N ASP A 54 -29.49 -24.73 -10.30
CA ASP A 54 -29.79 -24.78 -11.74
C ASP A 54 -30.15 -26.20 -12.24
N ILE A 55 -29.89 -27.24 -11.44
CA ILE A 55 -30.23 -28.64 -11.76
C ILE A 55 -31.65 -28.99 -11.30
N LEU A 56 -32.15 -28.41 -10.20
CA LEU A 56 -33.46 -28.74 -9.64
C LEU A 56 -34.63 -28.05 -10.34
N ASN A 57 -34.41 -26.90 -10.98
CA ASN A 57 -35.47 -26.23 -11.74
C ASN A 57 -35.78 -26.90 -13.10
N GLY A 58 -35.02 -27.93 -13.50
CA GLY A 58 -35.28 -28.73 -14.69
C GLY A 58 -36.26 -29.89 -14.48
N ASN A 59 -36.53 -30.31 -13.23
CA ASN A 59 -37.46 -31.38 -12.90
C ASN A 59 -38.45 -30.88 -11.83
N GLY A 60 -39.72 -30.75 -12.20
CA GLY A 60 -40.73 -30.05 -11.42
C GLY A 60 -40.95 -30.52 -9.99
N ARG A 61 -41.15 -29.50 -9.14
CA ARG A 61 -41.92 -29.38 -7.87
C ARG A 61 -41.50 -30.20 -6.64
N ASP A 62 -41.52 -29.45 -5.53
CA ASP A 62 -41.41 -29.80 -4.11
C ASP A 62 -40.08 -30.37 -3.61
N ALA A 63 -39.21 -29.48 -3.11
CA ALA A 63 -38.22 -29.84 -2.11
C ALA A 63 -38.00 -28.69 -1.12
N THR A 64 -38.34 -28.94 0.15
CA THR A 64 -37.85 -28.18 1.30
C THR A 64 -36.34 -28.02 1.23
N LEU A 65 -35.85 -26.78 1.27
CA LEU A 65 -34.46 -26.41 1.01
C LEU A 65 -33.51 -26.97 2.09
N SER A 66 -32.72 -28.00 1.75
CA SER A 66 -31.57 -28.44 2.57
C SER A 66 -30.39 -27.47 2.41
N PRO A 67 -29.56 -27.23 3.46
CA PRO A 67 -28.37 -26.37 3.39
C PRO A 67 -27.30 -26.83 2.39
N VAL A 68 -27.37 -28.08 1.91
CA VAL A 68 -26.55 -28.63 0.82
C VAL A 68 -26.86 -27.97 -0.55
N LEU A 69 -28.03 -27.32 -0.71
CA LEU A 69 -28.52 -26.76 -1.98
C LEU A 69 -27.91 -25.40 -2.36
N LEU A 70 -27.14 -24.75 -1.50
CA LEU A 70 -26.52 -23.44 -1.74
C LEU A 70 -25.01 -23.58 -2.01
N ARG A 71 -24.63 -24.49 -2.91
CA ARG A 71 -23.24 -24.62 -3.37
C ARG A 71 -23.03 -23.85 -4.67
N ARG A 72 -22.08 -22.92 -4.66
CA ARG A 72 -21.59 -22.20 -5.85
C ARG A 72 -20.13 -22.54 -6.05
N GLU A 73 -19.75 -22.78 -7.29
CA GLU A 73 -18.37 -22.99 -7.67
C GLU A 73 -17.96 -22.02 -8.77
N GLU A 74 -16.69 -21.63 -8.74
CA GLU A 74 -16.03 -20.83 -9.77
C GLU A 74 -14.84 -21.59 -10.31
N LEU A 75 -14.61 -21.50 -11.62
CA LEU A 75 -13.47 -22.02 -12.34
C LEU A 75 -12.82 -20.87 -13.11
N ARG A 76 -11.54 -20.61 -12.84
CA ARG A 76 -10.68 -19.68 -13.56
C ARG A 76 -9.77 -20.51 -14.46
N LEU A 77 -9.98 -20.43 -15.77
CA LEU A 77 -9.15 -21.12 -16.76
C LEU A 77 -8.24 -20.10 -17.45
N ASP A 78 -6.93 -20.36 -17.49
CA ASP A 78 -5.95 -19.50 -18.14
C ASP A 78 -4.98 -20.29 -19.05
N VAL A 79 -5.29 -20.37 -20.34
CA VAL A 79 -4.61 -21.27 -21.29
C VAL A 79 -4.35 -20.69 -22.69
N ASP A 80 -5.07 -19.65 -23.12
CA ASP A 80 -4.98 -19.16 -24.51
C ASP A 80 -5.19 -17.63 -24.66
N ARG A 81 -4.84 -16.86 -23.63
CA ARG A 81 -4.80 -15.39 -23.66
C ARG A 81 -3.39 -14.84 -23.57
N GLN A 82 -3.27 -13.52 -23.50
CA GLN A 82 -2.00 -12.84 -23.36
C GLN A 82 -1.29 -13.31 -22.08
N TYR A 83 -0.06 -13.82 -22.27
CA TYR A 83 0.77 -14.41 -21.22
C TYR A 83 0.02 -15.52 -20.45
N PRO A 84 -0.38 -16.61 -21.12
CA PRO A 84 -1.19 -17.64 -20.50
C PRO A 84 -0.35 -18.39 -19.46
N GLN A 85 -0.86 -18.52 -18.24
CA GLN A 85 -0.14 -19.21 -17.17
C GLN A 85 -0.29 -20.73 -17.21
N MET A 86 -0.99 -21.27 -18.23
CA MET A 86 -1.28 -22.69 -18.39
C MET A 86 -1.80 -23.30 -17.09
N THR A 87 -2.80 -22.65 -16.51
CA THR A 87 -3.28 -22.92 -15.15
C THR A 87 -4.80 -22.92 -15.11
N ALA A 88 -5.37 -23.77 -14.25
CA ALA A 88 -6.74 -23.62 -13.81
C ALA A 88 -6.80 -23.55 -12.29
N SER A 89 -7.68 -22.72 -11.77
CA SER A 89 -8.02 -22.72 -10.35
C SER A 89 -9.52 -22.70 -10.12
N GLY A 90 -9.96 -23.15 -8.96
CA GLY A 90 -11.37 -23.16 -8.63
C GLY A 90 -11.64 -22.87 -7.17
N THR A 91 -12.79 -22.28 -6.91
CA THR A 91 -13.25 -21.97 -5.54
C THR A 91 -14.65 -22.52 -5.35
N SER A 92 -14.89 -23.23 -4.25
CA SER A 92 -16.21 -23.68 -3.85
C SER A 92 -16.68 -22.89 -2.63
N PHE A 93 -17.93 -22.44 -2.67
CA PHE A 93 -18.62 -21.75 -1.59
C PHE A 93 -19.83 -22.59 -1.18
N ALA A 94 -19.83 -23.07 0.05
CA ALA A 94 -20.99 -23.65 0.73
C ALA A 94 -21.08 -23.05 2.15
N VAL A 95 -22.25 -23.19 2.79
CA VAL A 95 -22.54 -22.57 4.10
C VAL A 95 -21.51 -22.93 5.17
N THR A 96 -20.97 -24.14 5.15
CA THR A 96 -20.00 -24.66 6.14
C THR A 96 -18.65 -25.04 5.55
N GLU A 97 -18.48 -24.96 4.23
CA GLU A 97 -17.28 -25.44 3.55
C GLU A 97 -16.83 -24.46 2.46
N ARG A 98 -15.58 -24.02 2.57
CA ARG A 98 -14.87 -23.28 1.52
C ARG A 98 -13.55 -23.96 1.26
N TYR A 99 -13.26 -24.18 -0.02
CA TYR A 99 -11.95 -24.60 -0.45
C TYR A 99 -11.59 -23.94 -1.78
N HIS A 100 -10.30 -23.79 -2.00
CA HIS A 100 -9.69 -23.33 -3.23
C HIS A 100 -8.66 -24.35 -3.71
N TRP A 101 -8.48 -24.49 -5.02
CA TRP A 101 -7.48 -25.37 -5.60
C TRP A 101 -6.87 -24.73 -6.85
N VAL A 102 -5.61 -25.08 -7.14
CA VAL A 102 -4.89 -24.64 -8.34
C VAL A 102 -4.20 -25.85 -8.99
N ALA A 103 -4.23 -25.90 -10.32
CA ALA A 103 -3.68 -26.95 -11.13
C ALA A 103 -2.87 -26.40 -12.31
N SER A 104 -1.74 -27.03 -12.57
CA SER A 104 -0.95 -26.79 -13.78
C SER A 104 -1.53 -27.62 -14.92
N LEU A 105 -1.62 -27.03 -16.11
CA LEU A 105 -2.26 -27.64 -17.27
C LEU A 105 -1.25 -27.85 -18.40
N ALA A 106 -1.34 -29.02 -19.04
CA ALA A 106 -0.77 -29.26 -20.35
C ALA A 106 -1.89 -29.28 -21.39
N LYS A 107 -1.62 -28.75 -22.59
CA LYS A 107 -2.56 -28.85 -23.71
C LYS A 107 -2.52 -30.27 -24.30
N ILE A 108 -3.66 -30.95 -24.27
CA ILE A 108 -3.81 -32.33 -24.77
C ILE A 108 -4.49 -32.34 -26.14
N GLY A 109 -5.37 -31.36 -26.40
CA GLY A 109 -6.06 -31.20 -27.68
C GLY A 109 -6.44 -29.75 -27.96
N ALA A 110 -7.20 -29.50 -29.03
CA ALA A 110 -7.51 -28.15 -29.49
C ALA A 110 -8.25 -27.30 -28.44
N ASN A 111 -9.18 -27.91 -27.70
CA ASN A 111 -9.94 -27.30 -26.60
C ASN A 111 -9.92 -28.20 -25.35
N HIS A 112 -8.78 -28.88 -25.12
CA HIS A 112 -8.65 -29.91 -24.09
C HIS A 112 -7.30 -29.77 -23.38
N TRP A 113 -7.35 -29.68 -22.05
CA TRP A 113 -6.20 -29.54 -21.17
C TRP A 113 -6.33 -30.46 -19.97
N ALA A 114 -5.21 -30.94 -19.44
CA ALA A 114 -5.22 -31.77 -18.25
C ALA A 114 -3.94 -31.55 -17.43
N GLY A 115 -3.99 -31.85 -16.14
CA GLY A 115 -2.79 -31.83 -15.32
C GLY A 115 -3.04 -31.93 -13.81
N PRO A 116 -1.97 -31.87 -13.01
CA PRO A 116 -2.03 -32.08 -11.57
C PRO A 116 -2.52 -30.83 -10.82
N ILE A 117 -3.29 -31.05 -9.77
CA ILE A 117 -3.60 -30.08 -8.72
C ILE A 117 -2.42 -30.06 -7.76
N TRP A 118 -1.75 -28.91 -7.64
CA TRP A 118 -0.56 -28.74 -6.81
C TRP A 118 -0.81 -27.89 -5.56
N PHE A 119 -1.92 -27.14 -5.49
CA PHE A 119 -2.25 -26.33 -4.32
C PHE A 119 -3.72 -26.44 -3.91
N LYS A 120 -3.94 -26.35 -2.60
CA LYS A 120 -5.26 -26.32 -1.96
C LYS A 120 -5.22 -25.39 -0.74
N ASP A 121 -6.28 -24.60 -0.55
CA ASP A 121 -6.49 -23.72 0.62
C ASP A 121 -7.90 -23.93 1.19
N GLY A 122 -8.07 -23.69 2.49
CA GLY A 122 -9.32 -23.97 3.22
C GLY A 122 -9.48 -25.43 3.65
N ASN A 123 -10.69 -25.99 3.56
CA ASN A 123 -10.95 -27.38 3.95
C ASN A 123 -10.46 -28.36 2.85
N ALA A 124 -9.14 -28.50 2.72
CA ALA A 124 -8.51 -29.33 1.69
C ALA A 124 -8.89 -30.82 1.79
N ALA A 125 -9.25 -31.31 2.98
CA ALA A 125 -9.72 -32.67 3.20
C ALA A 125 -11.06 -32.95 2.49
N ALA A 126 -11.93 -31.94 2.36
CA ALA A 126 -13.17 -32.05 1.59
C ALA A 126 -12.94 -32.12 0.07
N PHE A 127 -11.72 -31.83 -0.40
CA PHE A 127 -11.35 -31.84 -1.81
C PHE A 127 -10.08 -32.68 -2.05
N GLY A 128 -10.21 -34.00 -1.94
CA GLY A 128 -9.09 -34.96 -2.03
C GLY A 128 -8.47 -35.16 -3.43
N TYR A 129 -9.05 -34.61 -4.49
CA TYR A 129 -8.62 -34.85 -5.87
C TYR A 129 -7.22 -34.31 -6.17
N THR A 130 -6.47 -34.98 -7.06
CA THR A 130 -5.09 -34.63 -7.40
C THR A 130 -4.91 -34.25 -8.86
N ASN A 131 -5.93 -34.46 -9.70
CA ASN A 131 -5.84 -34.24 -11.14
C ASN A 131 -7.13 -33.64 -11.68
N ILE A 132 -6.99 -32.84 -12.74
CA ILE A 132 -8.09 -32.31 -13.53
C ILE A 132 -7.92 -32.61 -15.02
N ASP A 133 -9.07 -32.74 -15.70
CA ASP A 133 -9.21 -32.81 -17.14
C ASP A 133 -10.29 -31.82 -17.57
N VAL A 134 -9.97 -30.88 -18.45
CA VAL A 134 -10.81 -29.75 -18.84
C VAL A 134 -11.02 -29.75 -20.34
N THR A 135 -12.27 -29.90 -20.77
CA THR A 135 -12.69 -29.72 -22.17
C THR A 135 -13.60 -28.51 -22.29
N VAL A 136 -13.33 -27.62 -23.25
CA VAL A 136 -14.08 -26.36 -23.42
C VAL A 136 -14.88 -26.36 -24.71
N VAL A 137 -16.14 -25.91 -24.61
CA VAL A 137 -16.98 -25.55 -25.76
C VAL A 137 -16.84 -24.04 -25.97
N LYS A 138 -16.19 -23.65 -27.07
CA LYS A 138 -16.10 -22.26 -27.52
C LYS A 138 -17.28 -21.96 -28.45
N SER A 139 -17.90 -20.80 -28.29
CA SER A 139 -18.98 -20.34 -29.17
C SER A 139 -18.98 -18.81 -29.22
N PRO A 140 -19.26 -18.17 -30.36
CA PRO A 140 -19.47 -16.72 -30.38
C PRO A 140 -20.58 -16.30 -29.40
N PHE A 141 -21.59 -17.15 -29.18
CA PHE A 141 -22.68 -16.92 -28.23
C PHE A 141 -22.28 -17.31 -26.80
N VAL A 142 -22.38 -16.34 -25.88
CA VAL A 142 -21.94 -16.49 -24.47
C VAL A 142 -22.62 -17.66 -23.77
N ASP A 143 -23.94 -17.83 -23.92
CA ASP A 143 -24.72 -18.86 -23.21
C ASP A 143 -24.36 -20.30 -23.61
N GLN A 144 -23.73 -20.46 -24.78
CA GLN A 144 -23.29 -21.75 -25.29
C GLN A 144 -21.86 -22.10 -24.84
N ARG A 145 -21.12 -21.15 -24.26
CA ARG A 145 -19.75 -21.39 -23.78
C ARG A 145 -19.77 -22.15 -22.46
N SER A 146 -19.02 -23.24 -22.40
CA SER A 146 -18.95 -24.07 -21.19
C SER A 146 -17.61 -24.79 -21.06
N ALA A 147 -17.28 -25.18 -19.83
CA ALA A 147 -16.11 -26.00 -19.52
C ALA A 147 -16.57 -27.27 -18.77
N LYS A 148 -16.34 -28.43 -19.38
CA LYS A 148 -16.51 -29.73 -18.73
C LYS A 148 -15.21 -30.07 -18.02
N VAL A 149 -15.24 -30.14 -16.69
CA VAL A 149 -14.10 -30.46 -15.84
C VAL A 149 -14.33 -31.80 -15.15
N THR A 150 -13.39 -32.72 -15.29
CA THR A 150 -13.37 -33.99 -14.56
C THR A 150 -12.25 -33.96 -13.54
N PHE A 151 -12.61 -34.16 -12.28
CA PHE A 151 -11.67 -34.27 -11.17
C PHE A 151 -11.43 -35.75 -10.85
N SER A 152 -10.18 -36.12 -10.62
CA SER A 152 -9.78 -37.51 -10.37
C SER A 152 -8.55 -37.61 -9.45
N GLY A 153 -8.17 -38.83 -9.09
CA GLY A 153 -7.01 -39.13 -8.23
C GLY A 153 -7.29 -38.98 -6.74
N GLY A 154 -6.24 -39.07 -5.93
CA GLY A 154 -6.33 -38.96 -4.46
C GLY A 154 -7.17 -40.03 -3.74
N GLY A 155 -7.36 -41.19 -4.38
CA GLY A 155 -8.19 -42.29 -3.84
C GLY A 155 -9.70 -42.03 -3.84
N GLN A 156 -10.15 -40.91 -4.43
CA GLN A 156 -11.55 -40.52 -4.51
C GLN A 156 -12.19 -40.99 -5.83
N ARG A 157 -13.51 -41.23 -5.83
CA ARG A 157 -14.25 -41.51 -7.07
C ARG A 157 -14.26 -40.25 -7.94
N ALA A 158 -13.80 -40.37 -9.18
CA ALA A 158 -13.82 -39.25 -10.12
C ALA A 158 -15.23 -38.69 -10.33
N PHE A 159 -15.34 -37.38 -10.53
CA PHE A 159 -16.60 -36.72 -10.85
C PHE A 159 -16.39 -35.62 -11.89
N THR A 160 -17.47 -35.28 -12.60
CA THR A 160 -17.47 -34.26 -13.62
C THR A 160 -18.41 -33.12 -13.25
N ARG A 161 -18.01 -31.89 -13.60
CA ARG A 161 -18.80 -30.66 -13.53
C ARG A 161 -18.81 -29.98 -14.89
N ILE A 162 -19.91 -29.31 -15.23
CA ILE A 162 -20.01 -28.46 -16.41
C ILE A 162 -20.22 -27.04 -15.92
N TYR A 163 -19.21 -26.19 -16.08
CA TYR A 163 -19.27 -24.78 -15.72
C TYR A 163 -19.72 -23.96 -16.93
N ARG A 164 -20.52 -22.92 -16.69
CA ARG A 164 -20.97 -21.95 -17.70
C ARG A 164 -20.03 -20.76 -17.73
N TRP A 165 -19.65 -20.30 -18.91
CA TRP A 165 -18.81 -19.11 -19.03
C TRP A 165 -19.54 -17.88 -18.47
N THR A 166 -18.81 -16.98 -17.82
CA THR A 166 -19.39 -15.78 -17.19
C THR A 166 -18.64 -14.52 -17.58
N SER A 167 -17.31 -14.56 -17.60
CA SER A 167 -16.51 -13.37 -17.84
C SER A 167 -15.19 -13.72 -18.50
N SER A 168 -14.68 -12.76 -19.25
CA SER A 168 -13.34 -12.81 -19.79
C SER A 168 -12.29 -12.61 -18.68
N ALA A 169 -12.59 -11.82 -17.67
CA ALA A 169 -11.74 -11.61 -16.50
C ALA A 169 -12.05 -12.60 -15.37
N PHE A 170 -11.09 -12.80 -14.48
CA PHE A 170 -11.20 -13.66 -13.30
C PHE A 170 -11.78 -12.95 -12.08
N HIS A 171 -11.51 -11.66 -11.95
CA HIS A 171 -11.94 -10.82 -10.83
C HIS A 171 -12.47 -9.48 -11.35
N PRO A 172 -13.53 -8.91 -10.75
CA PRO A 172 -13.81 -7.49 -10.95
C PRO A 172 -12.75 -6.66 -10.22
N VAL A 173 -12.51 -5.43 -10.68
CA VAL A 173 -11.87 -4.40 -9.87
C VAL A 173 -12.35 -3.02 -10.33
N GLU A 174 -12.60 -2.13 -9.38
CA GLU A 174 -12.94 -0.73 -9.64
C GLU A 174 -11.78 0.17 -9.23
N PHE A 175 -11.36 1.07 -10.11
CA PHE A 175 -10.36 2.09 -9.80
C PHE A 175 -11.02 3.46 -9.74
N GLU A 176 -10.59 4.27 -8.81
CA GLU A 176 -10.92 5.70 -8.74
C GLU A 176 -9.63 6.50 -8.80
N PHE A 177 -9.57 7.45 -9.74
CA PHE A 177 -8.40 8.27 -9.95
C PHE A 177 -8.69 9.70 -9.54
N ASP A 178 -8.10 10.11 -8.42
CA ASP A 178 -8.19 11.47 -7.91
C ASP A 178 -6.85 12.17 -8.03
N HIS A 179 -6.87 13.49 -8.18
CA HIS A 179 -5.63 14.25 -8.28
C HIS A 179 -5.74 15.66 -7.72
N THR A 180 -4.63 16.24 -7.32
CA THR A 180 -4.56 17.68 -7.02
C THR A 180 -4.41 18.52 -8.30
N PRO A 181 -4.82 19.80 -8.30
CA PRO A 181 -4.69 20.69 -9.46
C PRO A 181 -3.25 20.89 -9.98
N ASP A 182 -2.27 20.74 -9.11
CA ASP A 182 -0.83 20.86 -9.39
C ASP A 182 -0.17 19.52 -9.74
N ALA A 183 -0.91 18.41 -9.66
CA ALA A 183 -0.43 17.12 -10.12
C ALA A 183 -0.53 17.01 -11.65
N ASN A 184 0.36 16.21 -12.22
CA ASN A 184 0.42 15.94 -13.65
C ASN A 184 0.21 14.43 -13.94
N PRO A 185 -1.02 13.91 -13.77
CA PRO A 185 -1.29 12.47 -13.84
C PRO A 185 -1.09 11.90 -15.25
N VAL A 186 -0.68 10.63 -15.32
CA VAL A 186 -0.50 9.90 -16.58
C VAL A 186 -1.23 8.57 -16.50
N TYR A 187 -2.40 8.49 -17.13
CA TYR A 187 -3.26 7.31 -17.14
C TYR A 187 -3.01 6.36 -18.31
N ALA A 188 -2.33 6.84 -19.35
CA ALA A 188 -1.98 6.06 -20.53
C ALA A 188 -0.70 6.58 -21.18
N ILE A 189 0.01 5.71 -21.90
CA ILE A 189 1.22 6.04 -22.65
C ILE A 189 1.19 5.44 -24.06
N ASP A 190 1.79 6.14 -25.01
CA ASP A 190 2.22 5.51 -26.27
C ASP A 190 3.49 4.70 -26.02
N THR A 191 3.35 3.38 -26.11
CA THR A 191 4.43 2.40 -25.91
C THR A 191 5.61 2.58 -26.86
N HIS A 192 5.44 3.30 -27.97
CA HIS A 192 6.48 3.60 -28.95
C HIS A 192 7.05 5.02 -28.86
N ALA A 193 6.53 5.87 -27.97
CA ALA A 193 6.92 7.28 -27.87
C ALA A 193 8.40 7.49 -27.51
N HIS A 194 9.00 6.55 -26.78
CA HIS A 194 10.42 6.60 -26.43
C HIS A 194 11.22 5.57 -27.25
N PRO A 195 12.38 5.93 -27.83
CA PRO A 195 13.15 5.04 -28.71
C PRO A 195 13.79 3.85 -27.99
N ASN A 196 14.18 4.00 -26.72
CA ASN A 196 14.60 2.87 -25.87
C ASN A 196 13.39 2.04 -25.44
N ARG A 197 13.16 0.93 -26.14
CA ARG A 197 12.06 -0.04 -25.95
C ARG A 197 12.38 -1.36 -26.65
N PRO A 198 11.68 -2.46 -26.34
CA PRO A 198 11.84 -3.71 -27.07
C PRO A 198 11.42 -3.56 -28.54
N ALA A 199 12.17 -4.16 -29.45
CA ALA A 199 11.84 -4.16 -30.88
C ALA A 199 10.50 -4.87 -31.18
N SER A 200 10.16 -5.87 -30.36
CA SER A 200 8.92 -6.66 -30.47
C SER A 200 7.72 -6.04 -29.73
N LEU A 201 7.89 -4.91 -29.04
CA LEU A 201 6.81 -4.27 -28.31
C LEU A 201 5.72 -3.81 -29.29
N PRO A 202 4.44 -4.18 -29.09
CA PRO A 202 3.35 -3.67 -29.91
C PRO A 202 3.26 -2.15 -29.86
N ALA A 203 2.86 -1.51 -30.96
CA ALA A 203 2.58 -0.08 -31.00
C ALA A 203 1.14 0.15 -30.54
N GLU A 204 0.98 0.74 -29.37
CA GLU A 204 -0.33 0.99 -28.76
C GLU A 204 -0.31 2.12 -27.74
N ASN A 205 -1.48 2.73 -27.54
CA ASN A 205 -1.75 3.59 -26.41
C ASN A 205 -2.21 2.71 -25.23
N LEU A 206 -1.28 2.37 -24.34
CA LEU A 206 -1.50 1.47 -23.22
C LEU A 206 -2.03 2.25 -22.01
N SER A 207 -3.25 1.96 -21.56
CA SER A 207 -3.80 2.51 -20.32
C SER A 207 -3.47 1.66 -19.08
N ILE A 208 -3.60 2.24 -17.89
CA ILE A 208 -3.49 1.50 -16.62
C ILE A 208 -4.55 0.38 -16.58
N GLU A 209 -5.75 0.67 -17.06
CA GLU A 209 -6.87 -0.25 -17.16
C GLU A 209 -6.54 -1.44 -18.09
N ASP A 210 -5.85 -1.19 -19.21
CA ASP A 210 -5.38 -2.25 -20.10
C ASP A 210 -4.36 -3.15 -19.39
N VAL A 211 -3.45 -2.59 -18.61
CA VAL A 211 -2.45 -3.38 -17.86
C VAL A 211 -3.13 -4.35 -16.90
N PHE A 212 -4.04 -3.87 -16.05
CA PHE A 212 -4.76 -4.73 -15.11
C PHE A 212 -5.80 -5.63 -15.80
N GLY A 213 -6.37 -5.17 -16.92
CA GLY A 213 -7.20 -5.97 -17.81
C GLY A 213 -6.47 -7.19 -18.35
N ARG A 214 -5.25 -6.99 -18.86
CA ARG A 214 -4.32 -8.05 -19.27
C ARG A 214 -3.94 -8.93 -18.10
N ALA A 215 -3.84 -8.37 -16.89
CA ALA A 215 -3.53 -9.12 -15.70
C ALA A 215 -4.68 -10.02 -15.20
N GLY A 216 -5.88 -9.91 -15.79
CA GLY A 216 -7.00 -10.81 -15.54
C GLY A 216 -8.18 -10.16 -14.81
N PHE A 217 -8.19 -8.83 -14.68
CA PHE A 217 -9.26 -8.09 -14.01
C PHE A 217 -10.26 -7.49 -14.99
N LYS A 218 -11.54 -7.45 -14.60
CA LYS A 218 -12.54 -6.63 -15.27
C LYS A 218 -12.48 -5.27 -14.60
N VAL A 219 -11.67 -4.40 -15.18
CA VAL A 219 -11.45 -3.04 -14.67
C VAL A 219 -12.67 -2.18 -15.02
N THR A 220 -13.18 -1.47 -14.02
CA THR A 220 -14.14 -0.37 -14.19
C THR A 220 -13.59 0.87 -13.51
N LYS A 221 -13.96 2.05 -13.99
CA LYS A 221 -13.75 3.28 -13.23
C LYS A 221 -14.99 3.58 -12.41
N SER A 222 -14.80 4.08 -11.19
CA SER A 222 -15.91 4.69 -10.47
C SER A 222 -16.32 5.97 -11.22
N SER A 223 -17.55 6.45 -10.99
CA SER A 223 -17.94 7.81 -11.39
C SER A 223 -17.37 8.88 -10.43
N GLY A 224 -16.42 8.47 -9.60
CA GLY A 224 -15.86 9.17 -8.44
C GLY A 224 -14.82 10.21 -8.79
N ASP A 225 -14.04 9.97 -9.85
CA ASP A 225 -12.87 10.77 -10.27
C ASP A 225 -13.08 12.27 -10.05
N SER A 226 -12.25 12.84 -9.19
CA SER A 226 -12.39 14.18 -8.68
C SER A 226 -11.06 14.92 -8.57
N VAL A 227 -11.16 16.24 -8.55
CA VAL A 227 -10.02 17.10 -8.22
C VAL A 227 -10.04 17.31 -6.72
N VAL A 228 -9.04 16.75 -6.03
CA VAL A 228 -8.78 17.03 -4.62
C VAL A 228 -8.20 18.43 -4.53
N PRO A 229 -8.86 19.42 -3.89
CA PRO A 229 -8.39 20.79 -3.89
C PRO A 229 -6.95 20.91 -3.40
N ILE A 230 -6.15 21.77 -4.05
CA ILE A 230 -4.75 22.02 -3.64
C ILE A 230 -4.66 22.57 -2.21
N GLY A 231 -5.73 23.21 -1.70
CA GLY A 231 -5.84 23.58 -0.29
C GLY A 231 -5.66 22.37 0.66
N GLY A 232 -5.96 21.16 0.19
CA GLY A 232 -5.71 19.90 0.88
C GLY A 232 -4.23 19.49 0.97
N SER A 233 -3.31 20.14 0.25
CA SER A 233 -1.84 20.00 0.44
C SER A 233 -1.24 21.12 1.31
N GLY A 234 -2.04 22.13 1.67
CA GLY A 234 -1.74 23.12 2.72
C GLY A 234 -0.67 24.12 2.33
N ALA A 235 -0.25 24.95 3.30
CA ALA A 235 0.66 26.06 3.01
C ALA A 235 2.04 25.64 2.49
N ASN A 236 2.49 24.43 2.84
CA ASN A 236 3.73 23.84 2.31
C ASN A 236 3.57 23.21 0.93
N GLY A 237 2.34 22.97 0.46
CA GLY A 237 2.08 22.39 -0.86
C GLY A 237 2.44 20.91 -0.99
N THR A 238 2.65 20.20 0.12
CA THR A 238 3.07 18.78 0.16
C THR A 238 2.16 17.94 1.05
N TRP A 239 2.18 16.63 0.84
CA TRP A 239 1.32 15.67 1.55
C TRP A 239 2.12 14.77 2.48
N SER A 240 1.58 14.44 3.65
CA SER A 240 2.05 13.35 4.52
C SER A 240 1.15 12.10 4.41
N ASP A 241 1.67 10.93 4.80
CA ASP A 241 0.91 9.66 4.87
C ASP A 241 -0.46 9.83 5.57
N ALA A 242 -0.48 10.51 6.72
CA ALA A 242 -1.72 10.77 7.47
C ALA A 242 -2.71 11.65 6.69
N GLU A 243 -2.23 12.70 6.01
CA GLU A 243 -3.09 13.59 5.22
C GLU A 243 -3.64 12.89 3.96
N MET A 244 -2.86 12.00 3.35
CA MET A 244 -3.33 11.20 2.21
C MET A 244 -4.37 10.17 2.63
N HIS A 245 -4.19 9.54 3.79
CA HIS A 245 -5.21 8.65 4.33
C HIS A 245 -6.51 9.38 4.67
N ASP A 246 -6.43 10.54 5.33
CA ASP A 246 -7.61 11.37 5.57
C ASP A 246 -8.29 11.79 4.25
N ALA A 247 -7.51 12.13 3.22
CA ALA A 247 -8.03 12.44 1.89
C ALA A 247 -8.71 11.22 1.23
N MET A 248 -8.14 10.02 1.37
CA MET A 248 -8.77 8.79 0.88
C MET A 248 -10.15 8.60 1.51
N GLN A 249 -10.27 8.72 2.83
CA GLN A 249 -11.56 8.61 3.52
C GLN A 249 -12.56 9.68 3.06
N THR A 250 -12.07 10.84 2.63
CA THR A 250 -12.87 11.98 2.20
C THR A 250 -13.41 11.82 0.78
N TYR A 251 -12.51 11.59 -0.16
CA TYR A 251 -12.77 11.81 -1.57
C TYR A 251 -13.13 10.52 -2.28
N TRP A 252 -12.58 9.39 -1.80
CA TRP A 252 -12.82 8.11 -2.43
C TRP A 252 -14.29 7.68 -2.27
N SER A 253 -15.02 7.63 -3.38
CA SER A 253 -16.45 7.30 -3.40
C SER A 253 -16.79 5.88 -2.93
N ARG A 254 -15.78 5.02 -2.79
CA ARG A 254 -15.91 3.64 -2.32
C ARG A 254 -15.21 3.36 -1.00
N PHE A 255 -14.72 4.39 -0.31
CA PHE A 255 -14.03 4.16 0.95
C PHE A 255 -14.89 3.37 1.92
N LYS A 256 -14.31 2.28 2.42
CA LYS A 256 -14.91 1.42 3.43
C LYS A 256 -13.83 0.58 4.10
N ASN A 257 -13.85 0.56 5.42
CA ASN A 257 -13.12 -0.40 6.25
C ASN A 257 -13.72 -1.81 6.11
N ALA A 258 -13.56 -2.41 4.92
CA ALA A 258 -13.92 -3.78 4.61
C ALA A 258 -13.18 -4.27 3.36
N PRO A 259 -12.97 -5.59 3.21
CA PRO A 259 -12.43 -6.15 1.98
C PRO A 259 -13.30 -5.81 0.76
N GLN A 260 -12.68 -5.26 -0.29
CA GLN A 260 -13.39 -4.89 -1.51
C GLN A 260 -12.48 -4.96 -2.74
N TRP A 261 -13.10 -5.15 -3.90
CA TRP A 261 -12.42 -5.10 -5.20
C TRP A 261 -12.46 -3.67 -5.75
N SER A 262 -11.97 -2.73 -4.94
CA SER A 262 -11.91 -1.32 -5.29
C SER A 262 -10.62 -0.73 -4.74
N MET A 263 -10.03 0.22 -5.46
CA MET A 263 -8.81 0.92 -5.05
C MET A 263 -8.89 2.40 -5.42
N TRP A 264 -8.35 3.24 -4.56
CA TRP A 264 -8.13 4.66 -4.78
C TRP A 264 -6.70 4.94 -5.20
N THR A 265 -6.54 5.66 -6.30
CA THR A 265 -5.24 6.09 -6.81
C THR A 265 -5.19 7.62 -6.80
N PHE A 266 -4.34 8.17 -5.95
CA PHE A 266 -4.21 9.60 -5.74
C PHE A 266 -2.95 10.17 -6.41
N TRP A 267 -3.10 11.25 -7.17
CA TRP A 267 -1.97 11.94 -7.79
C TRP A 267 -1.76 13.31 -7.13
N ALA A 268 -0.56 13.55 -6.61
CA ALA A 268 -0.18 14.80 -5.96
C ALA A 268 1.13 15.33 -6.55
N ALA A 269 1.48 16.59 -6.26
CA ALA A 269 2.78 17.14 -6.66
C ALA A 269 3.93 16.49 -5.88
N LEU A 270 3.94 16.60 -4.54
CA LEU A 270 5.03 16.15 -3.67
C LEU A 270 4.54 15.61 -2.32
N HIS A 271 5.37 14.73 -1.74
CA HIS A 271 5.26 14.28 -0.35
C HIS A 271 6.13 15.13 0.59
N ASP A 272 5.85 15.10 1.89
CA ASP A 272 6.65 15.73 2.96
C ASP A 272 8.11 15.23 3.01
N GLN A 273 8.38 14.08 2.39
CA GLN A 273 9.74 13.53 2.23
C GLN A 273 10.53 14.14 1.06
N GLY A 274 9.91 15.04 0.29
CA GLY A 274 10.54 15.75 -0.81
C GLY A 274 10.58 14.97 -2.13
N THR A 275 11.53 15.32 -2.99
CA THR A 275 11.58 14.89 -4.39
C THR A 275 12.04 13.45 -4.61
N SER A 276 12.54 12.77 -3.59
CA SER A 276 13.05 11.39 -3.72
C SER A 276 11.95 10.33 -3.64
N LEU A 277 10.72 10.66 -3.24
CA LEU A 277 9.61 9.71 -3.14
C LEU A 277 8.71 9.83 -4.38
N GLY A 278 8.74 8.81 -5.26
CA GLY A 278 7.96 8.82 -6.51
C GLY A 278 6.51 8.37 -6.35
N GLY A 279 6.27 7.45 -5.41
CA GLY A 279 4.95 6.89 -5.11
C GLY A 279 4.93 6.14 -3.78
N ILE A 280 3.74 5.76 -3.32
CA ILE A 280 3.56 5.03 -2.07
C ILE A 280 2.20 4.32 -2.05
N MET A 281 2.15 3.06 -1.62
CA MET A 281 0.92 2.45 -1.10
C MET A 281 0.79 2.84 0.38
N PHE A 282 0.10 3.95 0.65
CA PHE A 282 0.02 4.56 1.99
C PHE A 282 -1.12 4.00 2.84
N ASP A 283 -2.09 3.28 2.22
CA ASP A 283 -3.25 2.79 2.95
C ASP A 283 -2.93 1.52 3.75
N ASP A 284 -2.27 1.74 4.87
CA ASP A 284 -1.99 0.78 5.93
C ASP A 284 -2.75 1.14 7.23
N ILE A 285 -3.75 2.01 7.08
CA ILE A 285 -4.52 2.60 8.16
C ILE A 285 -5.93 1.99 8.21
N GLY A 286 -6.11 0.98 9.04
CA GLY A 286 -7.38 0.46 9.52
C GLY A 286 -7.21 -0.99 9.98
N PRO A 287 -8.28 -1.79 9.97
CA PRO A 287 -8.19 -3.26 9.89
C PRO A 287 -8.24 -3.77 8.44
N ASN A 288 -8.27 -2.86 7.44
CA ASN A 288 -8.45 -3.19 6.02
C ASN A 288 -7.52 -2.30 5.18
N HIS A 289 -6.31 -2.80 4.91
CA HIS A 289 -5.23 -2.08 4.22
C HIS A 289 -5.26 -2.29 2.70
N ARG A 290 -4.30 -1.70 1.97
CA ARG A 290 -4.07 -1.88 0.53
C ARG A 290 -5.17 -1.33 -0.36
N GLN A 291 -5.97 -0.37 0.12
CA GLN A 291 -7.07 0.21 -0.66
C GLN A 291 -6.68 1.53 -1.33
N GLY A 292 -5.57 2.14 -0.93
CA GLY A 292 -5.11 3.45 -1.39
C GLY A 292 -3.63 3.48 -1.78
N THR A 293 -3.34 4.16 -2.87
CA THR A 293 -1.98 4.42 -3.36
C THR A 293 -1.85 5.85 -3.87
N ALA A 294 -0.65 6.43 -3.78
CA ALA A 294 -0.35 7.78 -4.24
C ALA A 294 0.88 7.86 -5.15
N ILE A 295 0.88 8.83 -6.08
CA ILE A 295 1.98 9.13 -7.01
C ILE A 295 2.31 10.62 -6.92
N PHE A 296 3.60 10.95 -6.81
CA PHE A 296 4.10 12.32 -6.66
C PHE A 296 4.75 12.82 -7.94
N THR A 297 3.99 13.60 -8.72
CA THR A 297 4.37 13.92 -10.11
C THR A 297 5.52 14.90 -10.23
N GLU A 298 5.83 15.63 -9.16
CA GLU A 298 6.95 16.56 -9.08
C GLU A 298 8.19 15.98 -8.35
N ALA A 299 8.17 14.68 -8.05
CA ALA A 299 9.33 13.93 -7.59
C ALA A 299 10.30 13.58 -8.75
N PHE A 300 11.38 12.84 -8.49
CA PHE A 300 12.43 12.47 -9.45
C PHE A 300 11.92 11.88 -10.77
N ILE A 301 10.70 11.32 -10.78
CA ILE A 301 10.01 10.81 -11.97
C ILE A 301 9.65 11.89 -13.01
N LYS A 302 9.86 13.17 -12.70
CA LYS A 302 9.78 14.30 -13.66
C LYS A 302 11.12 14.67 -14.31
N ASP A 303 12.23 14.15 -13.80
CA ASP A 303 13.58 14.61 -14.13
C ASP A 303 14.28 13.58 -15.06
N PRO A 304 14.16 13.73 -16.40
CA PRO A 304 14.78 12.79 -17.33
C PRO A 304 16.32 12.87 -17.27
N PRO A 305 17.02 11.76 -17.51
CA PRO A 305 18.47 11.75 -17.58
C PRO A 305 19.01 12.78 -18.58
N ALA A 306 20.16 13.36 -18.27
CA ALA A 306 20.81 14.31 -19.16
C ALA A 306 21.08 13.68 -20.54
N GLY A 307 20.62 14.33 -21.61
CA GLY A 307 20.78 13.85 -22.98
C GLY A 307 19.78 12.76 -23.39
N ASP A 308 18.70 12.54 -22.63
CA ASP A 308 17.63 11.62 -23.01
C ASP A 308 17.06 11.96 -24.40
N ALA A 309 16.84 10.93 -25.22
CA ALA A 309 16.46 11.07 -26.62
C ALA A 309 14.99 11.51 -26.82
N ALA A 310 14.14 11.31 -25.81
CA ALA A 310 12.74 11.73 -25.83
C ALA A 310 12.27 12.12 -24.42
N PRO A 311 12.72 13.27 -23.87
CA PRO A 311 12.53 13.61 -22.45
C PRO A 311 11.07 13.63 -22.00
N GLY A 312 10.15 14.13 -22.84
CA GLY A 312 8.72 14.13 -22.53
C GLY A 312 8.11 12.72 -22.46
N ALA A 313 8.52 11.83 -23.38
CA ALA A 313 8.09 10.43 -23.37
C ALA A 313 8.71 9.66 -22.19
N TRP A 314 9.92 10.03 -21.77
CA TRP A 314 10.54 9.51 -20.56
C TRP A 314 9.71 9.84 -19.32
N VAL A 315 9.31 11.10 -19.13
CA VAL A 315 8.53 11.54 -17.97
C VAL A 315 7.17 10.85 -17.93
N ALA A 316 6.49 10.79 -19.08
CA ALA A 316 5.21 10.09 -19.19
C ALA A 316 5.34 8.60 -18.80
N ARG A 317 6.39 7.93 -19.31
CA ARG A 317 6.69 6.53 -19.00
C ARG A 317 6.99 6.30 -17.51
N MET A 318 7.78 7.17 -16.88
CA MET A 318 8.13 7.01 -15.46
C MET A 318 6.93 7.23 -14.53
N ARG A 319 6.10 8.24 -14.81
CA ARG A 319 4.84 8.46 -14.09
C ARG A 319 3.86 7.29 -14.25
N PHE A 320 3.73 6.77 -15.47
CA PHE A 320 2.91 5.59 -15.75
C PHE A 320 3.43 4.33 -15.06
N TRP A 321 4.73 4.05 -15.15
CA TRP A 321 5.36 2.91 -14.48
C TRP A 321 5.15 2.99 -12.96
N THR A 322 5.35 4.17 -12.36
CA THR A 322 5.18 4.38 -10.92
C THR A 322 3.74 4.10 -10.51
N ALA A 323 2.76 4.64 -11.23
CA ALA A 323 1.35 4.39 -10.91
C ALA A 323 1.00 2.90 -10.93
N VAL A 324 1.39 2.18 -11.97
CA VAL A 324 1.12 0.74 -12.06
C VAL A 324 1.88 -0.04 -10.99
N HIS A 325 3.11 0.36 -10.65
CA HIS A 325 3.92 -0.24 -9.60
C HIS A 325 3.23 -0.14 -8.24
N GLU A 326 2.86 1.07 -7.82
CA GLU A 326 2.24 1.28 -6.51
C GLU A 326 0.85 0.63 -6.44
N MET A 327 0.08 0.67 -7.53
CA MET A 327 -1.16 -0.08 -7.65
C MET A 327 -0.91 -1.60 -7.52
N GLY A 328 0.21 -2.11 -8.02
CA GLY A 328 0.60 -3.52 -7.84
C GLY A 328 0.76 -3.92 -6.37
N HIS A 329 1.30 -3.04 -5.52
CA HIS A 329 1.34 -3.26 -4.07
C HIS A 329 -0.05 -3.40 -3.45
N ALA A 330 -1.03 -2.62 -3.92
CA ALA A 330 -2.41 -2.76 -3.46
C ALA A 330 -3.00 -4.14 -3.78
N PHE A 331 -2.56 -4.80 -4.87
CA PHE A 331 -2.89 -6.20 -5.18
C PHE A 331 -2.08 -7.22 -4.37
N ASN A 332 -1.33 -6.80 -3.35
CA ASN A 332 -0.46 -7.60 -2.49
C ASN A 332 0.79 -8.17 -3.21
N LEU A 333 1.29 -7.48 -4.25
CA LEU A 333 2.54 -7.85 -4.92
C LEU A 333 3.75 -7.22 -4.24
N ALA A 334 4.76 -8.03 -3.90
CA ALA A 334 6.06 -7.55 -3.43
C ALA A 334 6.94 -7.03 -4.57
N HIS A 335 7.93 -6.21 -4.23
CA HIS A 335 9.04 -5.90 -5.13
C HIS A 335 9.76 -7.19 -5.57
N SER A 336 10.23 -7.20 -6.82
CA SER A 336 10.81 -8.39 -7.44
C SER A 336 12.05 -8.91 -6.70
N TRP A 337 12.90 -8.04 -6.18
CA TRP A 337 14.12 -8.42 -5.44
C TRP A 337 13.88 -8.81 -3.98
N GLN A 338 12.65 -8.74 -3.46
CA GLN A 338 12.32 -9.13 -2.08
C GLN A 338 11.02 -9.93 -1.97
N LYS A 339 10.66 -10.65 -3.04
CA LYS A 339 9.58 -11.65 -3.05
C LYS A 339 9.73 -12.65 -1.90
N ALA A 340 10.97 -12.94 -1.49
CA ALA A 340 11.28 -13.94 -0.47
C ALA A 340 11.07 -13.52 0.99
N LEU A 341 10.76 -12.25 1.26
CA LEU A 341 10.52 -11.78 2.63
C LEU A 341 9.12 -12.20 3.11
N GLY A 342 8.73 -11.91 4.37
CA GLY A 342 7.34 -12.03 4.84
C GLY A 342 6.78 -13.45 5.06
N THR A 343 5.45 -13.56 5.06
CA THR A 343 4.73 -14.85 4.99
C THR A 343 4.15 -15.01 3.60
N PRO A 344 4.79 -15.75 2.71
CA PRO A 344 4.27 -15.87 1.36
C PRO A 344 3.23 -17.01 1.17
N TRP A 345 2.42 -16.96 0.10
CA TRP A 345 1.40 -17.98 -0.19
C TRP A 345 1.99 -19.31 -0.67
N LEU A 346 3.11 -19.33 -1.43
CA LEU A 346 4.04 -20.48 -1.58
C LEU A 346 5.53 -20.00 -1.32
N PRO A 347 6.67 -20.69 -1.71
CA PRO A 347 8.11 -20.19 -1.81
C PRO A 347 8.67 -19.74 -3.25
N LEU A 348 8.97 -18.45 -3.56
CA LEU A 348 9.45 -17.84 -4.84
C LEU A 348 10.92 -17.45 -4.61
N SER A 349 11.65 -17.30 -5.69
CA SER A 349 12.94 -16.62 -5.61
C SER A 349 12.79 -15.12 -5.80
N ASN A 350 13.69 -14.35 -5.20
CA ASN A 350 13.90 -12.97 -5.59
C ASN A 350 14.32 -12.93 -7.07
N GLU A 351 13.72 -12.03 -7.84
CA GLU A 351 13.98 -11.82 -9.26
C GLU A 351 14.51 -10.38 -9.47
N PRO A 352 15.72 -10.04 -8.97
CA PRO A 352 16.25 -8.68 -9.05
C PRO A 352 16.44 -8.19 -10.49
N GLU A 353 16.50 -9.10 -11.46
CA GLU A 353 16.57 -8.80 -12.89
C GLU A 353 15.21 -8.86 -13.62
N ALA A 354 14.09 -9.03 -12.91
CA ALA A 354 12.78 -9.09 -13.57
C ALA A 354 12.47 -7.79 -14.31
N ARG A 355 12.05 -7.90 -15.58
CA ARG A 355 11.49 -6.78 -16.35
C ARG A 355 9.99 -6.69 -16.09
N SER A 356 9.63 -6.38 -14.86
CA SER A 356 8.24 -6.28 -14.36
C SER A 356 7.94 -4.87 -13.83
N PHE A 357 6.67 -4.47 -13.83
CA PHE A 357 6.23 -3.31 -13.06
C PHE A 357 6.68 -3.39 -11.61
N MET A 358 6.73 -4.57 -11.00
CA MET A 358 7.16 -4.74 -9.61
C MET A 358 8.69 -4.73 -9.43
N ASN A 359 9.46 -4.25 -10.41
CA ASN A 359 10.90 -4.05 -10.26
C ASN A 359 11.29 -2.60 -10.55
N TYR A 360 12.26 -2.06 -9.82
CA TYR A 360 12.74 -0.71 -10.01
C TYR A 360 13.61 -0.65 -11.26
N PRO A 361 13.31 0.26 -12.21
CA PRO A 361 14.03 0.32 -13.47
C PRO A 361 15.54 0.52 -13.28
N TYR A 362 15.94 1.19 -12.21
CA TYR A 362 17.33 1.51 -11.90
C TYR A 362 18.07 0.44 -11.07
N ASN A 363 17.38 -0.59 -10.57
CA ASN A 363 17.99 -1.66 -9.75
C ASN A 363 18.56 -2.83 -10.58
N VAL A 364 18.20 -2.93 -11.86
CA VAL A 364 18.68 -4.02 -12.73
C VAL A 364 20.10 -3.75 -13.25
N GLN A 365 20.80 -4.82 -13.64
CA GLN A 365 22.09 -4.68 -14.32
C GLN A 365 21.93 -3.86 -15.62
N GLY A 366 22.79 -2.84 -15.76
CA GLY A 366 22.71 -1.87 -16.86
C GLY A 366 21.72 -0.72 -16.62
N GLY A 367 21.07 -0.70 -15.45
CA GLY A 367 20.19 0.37 -14.99
C GLY A 367 18.96 0.57 -15.86
N GLN A 368 18.38 1.75 -15.76
CA GLN A 368 17.11 2.10 -16.39
C GLN A 368 17.11 1.93 -17.92
N GLY A 369 18.23 2.21 -18.57
CA GLY A 369 18.40 1.99 -20.01
C GLY A 369 18.16 0.52 -20.37
N ALA A 370 18.83 -0.41 -19.68
CA ALA A 370 18.68 -1.84 -19.89
C ALA A 370 17.31 -2.37 -19.46
N PHE A 371 16.71 -1.79 -18.41
CA PHE A 371 15.35 -2.15 -18.01
C PHE A 371 14.36 -1.90 -19.14
N PHE A 372 14.27 -0.64 -19.62
CA PHE A 372 13.27 -0.28 -20.62
C PHE A 372 13.57 -0.82 -22.01
N ALA A 373 14.82 -1.18 -22.32
CA ALA A 373 15.16 -1.84 -23.58
C ALA A 373 14.41 -3.18 -23.76
N ASP A 374 14.12 -3.88 -22.66
CA ASP A 374 13.48 -5.21 -22.67
C ASP A 374 12.16 -5.25 -21.86
N PHE A 375 11.67 -4.10 -21.38
CA PHE A 375 10.46 -4.04 -20.55
C PHE A 375 9.18 -4.20 -21.40
N PRO A 376 8.36 -5.24 -21.17
CA PRO A 376 7.16 -5.48 -21.99
C PRO A 376 5.90 -4.77 -21.47
N PHE A 377 6.03 -3.87 -20.48
CA PHE A 377 4.90 -3.24 -19.78
C PHE A 377 3.90 -4.29 -19.22
N ARG A 378 4.41 -5.24 -18.44
CA ARG A 378 3.60 -6.30 -17.79
C ARG A 378 4.16 -6.69 -16.43
N PHE A 379 3.33 -7.36 -15.65
CA PHE A 379 3.75 -8.17 -14.50
C PHE A 379 4.44 -9.46 -14.94
N SER A 380 5.36 -9.99 -14.13
CA SER A 380 6.05 -11.26 -14.37
C SER A 380 5.08 -12.45 -14.33
N ASP A 381 5.50 -13.63 -14.84
CA ASP A 381 4.64 -14.82 -14.80
C ASP A 381 4.24 -15.22 -13.35
N PRO A 382 5.15 -15.24 -12.36
CA PRO A 382 4.77 -15.48 -10.96
C PRO A 382 3.74 -14.47 -10.40
N GLU A 383 3.88 -13.18 -10.73
CA GLU A 383 2.94 -12.13 -10.31
C GLU A 383 1.57 -12.30 -10.97
N LEU A 384 1.53 -12.64 -12.26
CA LEU A 384 0.28 -12.95 -12.97
C LEU A 384 -0.39 -14.20 -12.41
N LEU A 385 0.37 -15.26 -12.13
CA LEU A 385 -0.15 -16.47 -11.50
C LEU A 385 -0.81 -16.13 -10.16
N PHE A 386 -0.17 -15.31 -9.32
CA PHE A 386 -0.74 -14.84 -8.06
C PHE A 386 -2.04 -14.08 -8.27
N MET A 387 -2.02 -13.00 -9.05
CA MET A 387 -3.21 -12.15 -9.20
C MET A 387 -4.39 -12.87 -9.86
N ARG A 388 -4.13 -13.85 -10.73
CA ARG A 388 -5.18 -14.59 -11.46
C ARG A 388 -5.71 -15.81 -10.71
N HIS A 389 -4.84 -16.51 -9.98
CA HIS A 389 -5.16 -17.84 -9.47
C HIS A 389 -5.09 -17.98 -7.96
N ALA A 390 -4.59 -16.98 -7.22
CA ALA A 390 -4.61 -17.04 -5.77
C ALA A 390 -6.02 -17.07 -5.16
N PRO A 391 -6.17 -17.65 -3.95
CA PRO A 391 -7.33 -17.39 -3.13
C PRO A 391 -7.60 -15.88 -3.12
N SER A 392 -8.82 -15.49 -3.51
CA SER A 392 -9.17 -14.07 -3.70
C SER A 392 -8.89 -13.21 -2.48
N ARG A 393 -8.91 -13.81 -1.28
CA ARG A 393 -8.57 -13.14 -0.02
C ARG A 393 -7.12 -12.65 0.06
N PHE A 394 -6.19 -13.27 -0.67
CA PHE A 394 -4.78 -12.84 -0.71
C PHE A 394 -4.56 -11.61 -1.60
N VAL A 395 -5.42 -11.43 -2.60
CA VAL A 395 -5.25 -10.42 -3.65
C VAL A 395 -6.16 -9.21 -3.42
N GLN A 396 -7.40 -9.46 -3.01
CA GLN A 396 -8.43 -8.43 -2.80
C GLN A 396 -7.97 -7.38 -1.79
N MET A 397 -8.08 -6.10 -2.14
CA MET A 397 -7.79 -4.97 -1.26
C MET A 397 -8.61 -5.05 0.04
N GLY A 398 -8.00 -4.68 1.15
CA GLY A 398 -8.60 -4.71 2.48
C GLY A 398 -8.79 -6.11 3.07
N ASN A 399 -8.30 -7.19 2.44
CA ASN A 399 -8.54 -8.56 2.91
C ASN A 399 -7.37 -9.15 3.72
N ALA A 400 -6.45 -9.88 3.08
CA ALA A 400 -5.21 -10.27 3.76
C ALA A 400 -4.38 -9.03 4.12
N GLU A 401 -3.70 -9.09 5.25
CA GLU A 401 -2.72 -8.09 5.63
C GLU A 401 -1.67 -7.95 4.52
N TRP A 402 -1.15 -6.74 4.33
CA TRP A 402 -0.04 -6.53 3.41
C TRP A 402 1.11 -7.46 3.80
N PHE A 403 1.69 -8.18 2.84
CA PHE A 403 2.77 -9.15 3.06
C PHE A 403 2.41 -10.40 3.88
N ASP A 404 1.13 -10.59 4.23
CA ASP A 404 0.58 -11.89 4.62
C ASP A 404 0.05 -12.62 3.38
N HIS A 405 0.47 -13.87 3.22
CA HIS A 405 0.27 -14.68 2.04
C HIS A 405 0.58 -13.97 0.70
N HIS A 406 1.65 -13.19 0.65
CA HIS A 406 2.18 -12.53 -0.56
C HIS A 406 3.12 -13.49 -1.32
N GLY A 407 3.88 -13.11 -2.35
CA GLY A 407 4.72 -14.09 -3.07
C GLY A 407 6.22 -13.84 -3.01
N PHE A 408 7.14 -14.81 -3.11
CA PHE A 408 7.36 -16.00 -2.28
C PHE A 408 8.88 -16.21 -1.85
N GLU A 409 9.23 -17.08 -0.87
CA GLU A 409 10.47 -17.41 -0.02
C GLU A 409 11.70 -18.16 -0.65
N GLN A 410 13.02 -18.02 -0.29
CA GLN A 410 13.73 -18.18 1.01
C GLN A 410 15.25 -17.85 0.81
N ALA A 411 15.87 -17.06 1.69
CA ALA A 411 17.28 -16.66 1.53
C ALA A 411 18.29 -17.68 2.07
N GLU A 412 19.30 -18.02 1.27
CA GLU A 412 20.50 -18.73 1.76
C GLU A 412 21.26 -17.82 2.74
N LEU A 413 21.47 -18.31 3.96
CA LEU A 413 22.32 -17.65 4.95
C LEU A 413 23.79 -17.84 4.56
N ASP A 414 24.36 -16.82 3.94
CA ASP A 414 25.75 -16.87 3.48
C ASP A 414 26.70 -16.66 4.68
N GLY A 415 27.42 -17.71 5.06
CA GLY A 415 28.25 -17.75 6.28
C GLY A 415 29.55 -16.95 6.24
N GLN A 416 29.80 -16.17 5.17
CA GLN A 416 31.05 -15.42 4.96
C GLN A 416 30.81 -13.96 4.53
N SER A 417 29.88 -13.25 5.18
CA SER A 417 29.62 -11.85 4.88
C SER A 417 30.78 -10.92 5.28
N THR A 418 31.15 -9.99 4.39
CA THR A 418 32.04 -8.84 4.69
C THR A 418 31.29 -7.67 5.34
N TYR A 419 30.08 -7.91 5.82
CA TYR A 419 29.27 -6.94 6.54
C TYR A 419 28.89 -7.47 7.91
N ARG A 420 28.65 -6.55 8.85
CA ARG A 420 28.09 -6.85 10.15
C ARG A 420 26.83 -6.02 10.38
N VAL A 421 25.72 -6.68 10.66
CA VAL A 421 24.47 -6.05 11.09
C VAL A 421 24.39 -6.13 12.62
N GLU A 422 24.07 -5.02 13.26
CA GLU A 422 23.83 -4.92 14.69
C GLU A 422 22.45 -4.27 14.89
N VAL A 423 21.66 -4.83 15.82
CA VAL A 423 20.46 -4.18 16.34
C VAL A 423 20.73 -3.82 17.79
N ARG A 424 20.54 -2.54 18.14
CA ARG A 424 20.98 -1.99 19.44
C ARG A 424 19.94 -1.08 20.07
N VAL A 425 20.11 -0.86 21.38
CA VAL A 425 19.37 0.12 22.16
C VAL A 425 20.27 1.32 22.44
N ASN A 426 19.67 2.51 22.53
CA ASN A 426 20.38 3.74 22.84
C ASN A 426 20.37 4.04 24.36
N ARG A 427 20.73 3.05 25.18
CA ARG A 427 20.74 3.09 26.67
C ARG A 427 21.64 2.00 27.26
N ASP A 428 22.05 2.14 28.53
CA ASP A 428 22.99 1.22 29.19
C ASP A 428 22.50 -0.22 29.32
N ARG A 429 21.19 -0.40 29.54
CA ARG A 429 20.56 -1.72 29.69
C ARG A 429 19.35 -1.82 28.77
N PRO A 430 19.14 -2.94 28.05
CA PRO A 430 17.99 -3.14 27.18
C PRO A 430 16.72 -3.46 27.99
N VAL A 431 16.35 -2.52 28.86
CA VAL A 431 15.16 -2.57 29.70
C VAL A 431 14.30 -1.37 29.35
N PHE A 432 13.03 -1.63 29.11
CA PHE A 432 12.01 -0.64 28.78
C PHE A 432 10.93 -0.64 29.85
N GLU A 433 10.33 0.52 30.11
CA GLU A 433 9.19 0.65 31.02
C GLU A 433 7.96 -0.06 30.44
N PHE A 434 7.00 -0.38 31.29
CA PHE A 434 5.68 -0.77 30.80
C PHE A 434 5.06 0.42 30.06
N LEU A 435 4.33 0.17 28.97
CA LEU A 435 3.80 1.18 28.02
C LEU A 435 4.85 1.92 27.16
N GLU A 436 6.16 1.75 27.36
CA GLU A 436 7.17 2.46 26.58
C GLU A 436 7.21 1.98 25.12
N PRO A 437 6.94 2.83 24.11
CA PRO A 437 7.15 2.47 22.72
C PRO A 437 8.63 2.17 22.45
N VAL A 438 8.92 0.95 22.02
CA VAL A 438 10.28 0.47 21.77
C VAL A 438 10.77 0.93 20.40
N ILE A 439 11.75 1.84 20.40
CA ILE A 439 12.51 2.24 19.21
C ILE A 439 13.97 1.78 19.37
N LEU A 440 14.40 0.93 18.45
CA LEU A 440 15.76 0.40 18.35
C LEU A 440 16.55 1.15 17.29
N GLU A 441 17.79 0.72 17.07
CA GLU A 441 18.59 1.18 15.96
C GLU A 441 19.24 0.01 15.25
N VAL A 442 19.16 0.02 13.91
CA VAL A 442 19.89 -0.91 13.04
C VAL A 442 21.16 -0.22 12.57
N LYS A 443 22.27 -0.95 12.66
CA LYS A 443 23.58 -0.52 12.20
C LYS A 443 24.16 -1.57 11.26
N LEU A 444 24.46 -1.18 10.02
CA LEU A 444 25.20 -2.00 9.06
C LEU A 444 26.62 -1.48 8.93
N THR A 445 27.62 -2.30 9.21
CA THR A 445 29.06 -1.96 9.12
C THR A 445 29.71 -2.70 7.97
N ASN A 446 30.53 -2.02 7.17
CA ASN A 446 31.45 -2.68 6.24
C ASN A 446 32.66 -3.20 7.01
N THR A 447 32.79 -4.53 7.15
CA THR A 447 33.93 -5.17 7.84
C THR A 447 34.99 -5.68 6.86
N GLY A 448 34.79 -5.48 5.56
CA GLY A 448 35.76 -5.79 4.53
C GLY A 448 36.89 -4.76 4.46
N SER A 449 37.87 -5.02 3.60
CA SER A 449 39.02 -4.13 3.38
C SER A 449 38.84 -3.14 2.23
N GLN A 450 37.69 -3.17 1.54
CA GLN A 450 37.40 -2.35 0.36
C GLN A 450 36.13 -1.51 0.57
N PRO A 451 36.04 -0.30 -0.02
CA PRO A 451 34.80 0.46 -0.05
C PRO A 451 33.68 -0.32 -0.73
N LYS A 452 32.45 -0.14 -0.24
CA LYS A 452 31.25 -0.83 -0.76
C LYS A 452 30.21 0.20 -1.17
N LEU A 453 29.67 0.08 -2.37
CA LEU A 453 28.60 0.95 -2.85
C LEU A 453 27.26 0.26 -2.54
N LEU A 454 26.41 0.90 -1.74
CA LEU A 454 25.13 0.35 -1.28
C LEU A 454 24.00 1.38 -1.45
N PRO A 455 22.74 0.96 -1.59
CA PRO A 455 21.60 1.87 -1.44
C PRO A 455 21.66 2.56 -0.06
N SER A 456 21.40 3.86 0.00
CA SER A 456 21.38 4.60 1.27
C SER A 456 20.27 4.13 2.22
N THR A 457 19.25 3.46 1.68
CA THR A 457 18.11 2.85 2.38
C THR A 457 18.31 1.38 2.76
N VAL A 458 19.50 0.80 2.59
CA VAL A 458 19.75 -0.64 2.81
C VAL A 458 19.39 -1.15 4.22
N VAL A 459 19.35 -0.26 5.22
CA VAL A 459 18.91 -0.57 6.60
C VAL A 459 17.60 0.08 6.98
N ASP A 460 16.82 0.56 6.01
CA ASP A 460 15.50 1.12 6.28
C ASP A 460 14.58 0.03 6.89
N PRO A 461 13.83 0.33 7.96
CA PRO A 461 12.87 -0.60 8.54
C PRO A 461 11.91 -1.26 7.54
N GLN A 462 11.67 -0.62 6.40
CA GLN A 462 10.80 -1.14 5.34
C GLN A 462 11.50 -2.15 4.41
N GLU A 463 12.83 -2.17 4.40
CA GLU A 463 13.69 -3.00 3.54
C GLU A 463 14.38 -4.17 4.30
N VAL A 464 14.23 -4.22 5.63
CA VAL A 464 14.85 -5.24 6.48
C VAL A 464 13.82 -6.21 7.07
N LEU A 465 14.22 -7.45 7.29
CA LEU A 465 13.41 -8.43 8.01
C LEU A 465 13.67 -8.30 9.51
N VAL A 466 12.62 -8.10 10.30
CA VAL A 466 12.74 -8.01 11.76
C VAL A 466 11.91 -9.10 12.41
N ILE A 467 12.56 -9.99 13.15
CA ILE A 467 11.91 -11.08 13.88
C ILE A 467 11.92 -10.76 15.37
N LEU A 468 10.74 -10.85 16.00
CA LEU A 468 10.54 -10.69 17.42
C LEU A 468 10.02 -11.98 18.02
N LYS A 469 10.50 -12.30 19.21
CA LYS A 469 10.04 -13.48 19.95
C LYS A 469 9.94 -13.14 21.43
N GLN A 470 8.71 -13.08 21.93
CA GLN A 470 8.48 -13.06 23.37
C GLN A 470 8.77 -14.45 23.95
N LYS A 471 9.41 -14.51 25.12
CA LYS A 471 9.69 -15.78 25.81
C LYS A 471 8.38 -16.54 26.07
N GLY A 472 8.30 -17.77 25.55
CA GLY A 472 7.12 -18.64 25.70
C GLY A 472 6.05 -18.43 24.63
N LYS A 473 6.22 -17.49 23.70
CA LYS A 473 5.36 -17.32 22.52
C LYS A 473 6.11 -17.66 21.22
N PRO A 474 5.38 -17.95 20.13
CA PRO A 474 5.97 -18.05 18.80
C PRO A 474 6.71 -16.78 18.40
N ALA A 475 7.72 -16.92 17.54
CA ALA A 475 8.32 -15.76 16.88
C ALA A 475 7.35 -15.17 15.85
N ARG A 476 7.38 -13.86 15.68
CA ARG A 476 6.59 -13.11 14.70
C ARG A 476 7.50 -12.11 14.00
N GLN A 477 7.27 -11.87 12.73
CA GLN A 477 7.91 -10.76 12.03
C GLN A 477 7.24 -9.45 12.42
N TRP A 478 8.00 -8.40 12.73
CA TRP A 478 7.43 -7.05 12.81
C TRP A 478 7.23 -6.49 11.41
N MET A 479 6.09 -5.83 11.22
CA MET A 479 5.65 -5.34 9.93
C MET A 479 5.28 -3.86 10.10
N PRO A 480 6.05 -2.91 9.54
CA PRO A 480 5.72 -1.49 9.64
C PRO A 480 4.35 -1.22 9.03
N TYR A 481 3.67 -0.18 9.52
CA TYR A 481 2.46 0.33 8.88
C TYR A 481 2.76 0.70 7.42
N SER A 482 3.68 1.64 7.15
CA SER A 482 3.93 2.11 5.78
C SER A 482 5.17 1.55 5.10
N ARG A 483 5.15 1.51 3.75
CA ARG A 483 6.29 1.22 2.85
C ARG A 483 6.37 2.23 1.70
N GLN A 484 7.56 2.72 1.36
CA GLN A 484 7.79 3.88 0.49
C GLN A 484 8.61 3.54 -0.77
N CYS A 485 8.28 4.15 -1.92
CA CYS A 485 9.02 4.00 -3.18
C CYS A 485 10.02 5.15 -3.42
N ARG A 486 11.28 4.93 -3.08
CA ARG A 486 12.33 5.96 -3.06
C ARG A 486 13.24 5.88 -4.27
N GLU A 487 13.74 7.04 -4.70
CA GLU A 487 14.87 7.15 -5.63
C GLU A 487 16.06 6.33 -5.11
N LEU A 488 16.73 5.60 -6.00
CA LEU A 488 17.96 4.90 -5.67
C LEU A 488 19.10 5.91 -5.49
N ASP A 489 19.32 6.28 -4.24
CA ASP A 489 20.52 6.99 -3.82
C ASP A 489 21.57 5.98 -3.35
N MET A 490 22.78 6.08 -3.89
CA MET A 490 23.87 5.17 -3.59
C MET A 490 24.88 5.86 -2.67
N THR A 491 25.20 5.22 -1.55
CA THR A 491 26.24 5.68 -0.64
C THR A 491 27.45 4.78 -0.69
N VAL A 492 28.64 5.38 -0.59
CA VAL A 492 29.90 4.64 -0.47
C VAL A 492 30.18 4.41 1.01
N LEU A 493 30.15 3.14 1.43
CA LEU A 493 30.50 2.71 2.76
C LEU A 493 31.96 2.28 2.82
N GLN A 494 32.82 3.12 3.41
CA GLN A 494 34.25 2.84 3.56
C GLN A 494 34.51 1.65 4.51
N PRO A 495 35.70 1.01 4.45
CA PRO A 495 36.10 0.00 5.43
C PRO A 495 35.96 0.52 6.87
N GLY A 496 35.19 -0.19 7.70
CA GLY A 496 34.91 0.18 9.08
C GLY A 496 33.78 1.21 9.28
N GLU A 497 33.29 1.83 8.20
CA GLU A 497 32.17 2.78 8.27
C GLU A 497 30.83 2.06 8.43
N SER A 498 29.82 2.78 8.93
CA SER A 498 28.48 2.22 9.18
C SER A 498 27.35 3.14 8.73
N ILE A 499 26.25 2.52 8.31
CA ILE A 499 24.95 3.16 8.07
C ILE A 499 24.03 2.85 9.25
N TYR A 500 23.21 3.82 9.65
CA TYR A 500 22.33 3.73 10.81
C TYR A 500 20.90 4.10 10.44
N GLN A 501 19.92 3.43 11.04
CA GLN A 501 18.53 3.84 10.95
C GLN A 501 17.74 3.47 12.21
N ALA A 502 16.80 4.33 12.59
CA ALA A 502 15.88 4.05 13.68
C ALA A 502 14.92 2.91 13.29
N LEU A 503 14.65 2.00 14.22
CA LEU A 503 13.79 0.84 14.01
C LEU A 503 12.70 0.80 15.10
N PRO A 504 11.53 1.41 14.87
CA PRO A 504 10.39 1.24 15.75
C PRO A 504 9.90 -0.21 15.67
N VAL A 505 9.65 -0.88 16.80
CA VAL A 505 9.20 -2.29 16.82
C VAL A 505 8.03 -2.53 17.79
N PHE A 506 7.38 -1.47 18.24
CA PHE A 506 6.32 -1.55 19.24
C PHE A 506 4.97 -1.95 18.64
N ALA A 507 4.60 -1.35 17.50
CA ALA A 507 3.36 -1.59 16.78
C ALA A 507 3.60 -1.58 15.26
N GLY A 508 2.65 -2.17 14.53
CA GLY A 508 2.69 -2.31 13.09
C GLY A 508 1.42 -3.00 12.58
N LEU A 509 1.46 -3.57 11.38
CA LEU A 509 0.32 -4.29 10.78
C LEU A 509 -0.16 -5.48 11.62
N ASN A 510 0.70 -6.00 12.51
CA ASN A 510 0.37 -7.08 13.43
C ASN A 510 -0.28 -6.59 14.75
N GLY A 511 -0.70 -5.32 14.81
CA GLY A 511 -1.04 -4.62 16.04
C GLY A 511 0.21 -4.37 16.88
N TRP A 512 0.06 -4.38 18.21
CA TRP A 512 1.19 -4.27 19.12
C TRP A 512 2.02 -5.57 19.13
N ASP A 513 3.28 -5.46 18.73
CA ASP A 513 4.30 -6.51 18.82
C ASP A 513 4.93 -6.59 20.21
N ILE A 514 4.93 -5.46 20.92
CA ILE A 514 5.46 -5.34 22.27
C ILE A 514 4.43 -4.63 23.15
N SER A 515 3.53 -5.41 23.75
CA SER A 515 2.52 -4.93 24.71
C SER A 515 2.62 -5.58 26.09
N ASP A 516 3.20 -6.78 26.19
CA ASP A 516 3.24 -7.54 27.43
C ASP A 516 4.58 -7.35 28.18
N PRO A 517 4.55 -7.32 29.52
CA PRO A 517 5.77 -7.45 30.31
C PRO A 517 6.49 -8.77 30.03
N GLY A 518 7.83 -8.74 30.06
CA GLY A 518 8.62 -9.95 29.91
C GLY A 518 9.88 -9.77 29.07
N VAL A 519 10.43 -10.90 28.64
CA VAL A 519 11.68 -10.94 27.87
C VAL A 519 11.37 -11.18 26.40
N TYR A 520 11.96 -10.36 25.54
CA TYR A 520 11.85 -10.43 24.09
C TYR A 520 13.24 -10.68 23.49
N GLN A 521 13.27 -11.41 22.39
CA GLN A 521 14.43 -11.54 21.51
C GLN A 521 14.09 -10.89 20.17
N ILE A 522 15.01 -10.08 19.67
CA ILE A 522 14.85 -9.35 18.41
C ILE A 522 16.05 -9.66 17.53
N GLN A 523 15.79 -10.01 16.29
CA GLN A 523 16.83 -10.29 15.30
C GLN A 523 16.46 -9.59 13.99
N VAL A 524 17.46 -8.97 13.36
CA VAL A 524 17.31 -8.27 12.09
C VAL A 524 18.10 -9.01 11.03
N ALA A 525 17.53 -9.16 9.84
CA ALA A 525 18.22 -9.63 8.65
C ALA A 525 18.15 -8.57 7.56
N VAL A 526 19.28 -8.32 6.91
CA VAL A 526 19.45 -7.31 5.87
C VAL A 526 19.97 -8.00 4.62
N ASP A 527 19.32 -7.77 3.47
CA ASP A 527 19.86 -8.16 2.18
C ASP A 527 20.89 -7.12 1.72
N VAL A 528 22.13 -7.57 1.49
CA VAL A 528 23.21 -6.71 1.01
C VAL A 528 23.78 -7.30 -0.27
N GLY A 529 23.18 -6.94 -1.40
CA GLY A 529 23.64 -7.35 -2.73
C GLY A 529 23.41 -8.84 -3.02
N GLY A 530 22.30 -9.40 -2.53
CA GLY A 530 21.91 -10.80 -2.72
C GLY A 530 22.38 -11.74 -1.61
N SER A 531 23.23 -11.27 -0.69
CA SER A 531 23.62 -12.01 0.51
C SER A 531 22.86 -11.48 1.72
N VAL A 532 22.18 -12.37 2.44
CA VAL A 532 21.48 -12.00 3.67
C VAL A 532 22.44 -12.03 4.87
N VAL A 533 22.48 -10.92 5.60
CA VAL A 533 23.31 -10.72 6.78
C VAL A 533 22.42 -10.55 7.99
N THR A 534 22.58 -11.42 8.99
CA THR A 534 21.77 -11.39 10.21
C THR A 534 22.50 -10.75 11.38
N SER A 535 21.78 -10.02 12.22
CA SER A 535 22.28 -9.57 13.51
C SER A 535 22.41 -10.74 14.49
N SER A 536 23.24 -10.55 15.53
CA SER A 536 23.07 -11.33 16.76
C SER A 536 21.70 -11.00 17.37
N PRO A 537 21.00 -11.97 18.00
CA PRO A 537 19.76 -11.67 18.69
C PRO A 537 19.97 -10.69 19.85
N LEU A 538 19.28 -9.56 19.82
CA LEU A 538 19.19 -8.63 20.93
C LEU A 538 18.11 -9.12 21.90
N GLN A 539 18.50 -9.35 23.15
CA GLN A 539 17.54 -9.60 24.22
C GLN A 539 17.18 -8.29 24.91
N LEU A 540 15.89 -8.01 25.03
CA LEU A 540 15.38 -6.90 25.84
C LEU A 540 14.32 -7.37 26.83
N ARG A 541 14.07 -6.53 27.85
CA ARG A 541 13.06 -6.79 28.87
C ARG A 541 12.10 -5.61 28.98
N ILE A 542 10.81 -5.89 28.90
CA ILE A 542 9.73 -4.96 29.26
C ILE A 542 9.41 -5.16 30.74
N ALA A 543 9.45 -4.08 31.51
CA ALA A 543 9.10 -4.10 32.91
C ALA A 543 7.58 -4.34 33.12
N PRO A 544 7.17 -4.92 34.26
CA PRO A 544 5.76 -4.91 34.63
C PRO A 544 5.31 -3.48 34.98
N PRO A 545 3.98 -3.20 34.96
CA PRO A 545 3.43 -1.95 35.46
C PRO A 545 3.94 -1.64 36.88
N ARG A 546 4.27 -0.37 37.11
CA ARG A 546 4.76 0.17 38.39
C ARG A 546 3.64 0.67 39.29
N SER A 547 2.47 0.95 38.72
CA SER A 547 1.31 1.48 39.41
C SER A 547 0.01 0.93 38.82
N TRP A 548 -1.07 1.05 39.59
CA TRP A 548 -2.42 0.80 39.10
C TRP A 548 -2.79 1.73 37.94
N ASP A 549 -2.32 2.98 37.96
CA ASP A 549 -2.54 3.90 36.84
C ASP A 549 -1.86 3.43 35.56
N GLU A 550 -0.65 2.87 35.63
CA GLU A 550 0.01 2.28 34.44
C GLU A 550 -0.78 1.06 33.92
N GLU A 551 -1.32 0.22 34.80
CA GLU A 551 -2.14 -0.94 34.41
C GLU A 551 -3.51 -0.54 33.82
N ASP A 552 -4.11 0.51 34.36
CA ASP A 552 -5.40 1.04 33.92
C ASP A 552 -5.29 1.73 32.55
N VAL A 553 -4.31 2.62 32.37
CA VAL A 553 -4.04 3.26 31.07
C VAL A 553 -3.73 2.21 29.99
N ALA A 554 -3.08 1.09 30.36
CA ALA A 554 -2.77 0.01 29.42
C ALA A 554 -3.99 -0.62 28.74
N GLN A 555 -5.18 -0.54 29.35
CA GLN A 555 -6.40 -1.11 28.78
C GLN A 555 -6.78 -0.46 27.45
N GLU A 556 -6.40 0.80 27.24
CA GLU A 556 -6.70 1.56 26.02
C GLU A 556 -5.42 1.94 25.24
N PHE A 557 -4.28 2.09 25.91
CA PHE A 557 -3.01 2.46 25.28
C PHE A 557 -2.55 1.44 24.24
N PHE A 558 -2.76 0.13 24.49
CA PHE A 558 -2.42 -0.93 23.54
C PHE A 558 -3.48 -1.16 22.46
N SER A 559 -4.31 -0.16 22.18
CA SER A 559 -5.21 -0.16 21.03
C SER A 559 -4.45 0.08 19.72
N GLU A 560 -5.04 -0.39 18.62
CA GLU A 560 -4.50 -0.23 17.28
C GLU A 560 -4.37 1.26 16.91
N GLU A 561 -5.40 2.08 17.18
CA GLU A 561 -5.37 3.52 16.86
C GLU A 561 -4.24 4.27 17.58
N VAL A 562 -3.92 3.92 18.83
CA VAL A 562 -2.81 4.53 19.59
C VAL A 562 -1.47 4.09 19.01
N GLY A 563 -1.29 2.78 18.75
CA GLY A 563 -0.06 2.24 18.13
C GLY A 563 0.22 2.88 16.78
N ARG A 564 -0.82 3.07 15.96
CA ARG A 564 -0.74 3.77 14.69
C ARG A 564 -0.41 5.25 14.84
N THR A 565 -1.11 5.94 15.73
CA THR A 565 -0.87 7.38 16.00
C THR A 565 0.59 7.63 16.40
N LEU A 566 1.15 6.77 17.25
CA LEU A 566 2.57 6.85 17.64
C LEU A 566 3.51 6.57 16.47
N SER A 567 3.18 5.58 15.63
CA SER A 567 4.00 5.20 14.46
C SER A 567 4.06 6.29 13.39
N PHE A 568 2.96 7.02 13.18
CA PHE A 568 2.91 8.15 12.24
C PHE A 568 3.33 9.50 12.81
N THR A 569 3.82 9.53 14.05
CA THR A 569 4.21 10.78 14.71
C THR A 569 3.02 11.74 14.89
N GLY A 570 1.83 11.22 15.24
CA GLY A 570 0.66 11.98 15.64
C GLY A 570 -0.48 12.06 14.63
N THR A 571 -1.66 12.46 15.11
CA THR A 571 -2.86 12.74 14.30
C THR A 571 -3.75 13.80 14.96
N ALA A 572 -4.50 14.59 14.19
CA ALA A 572 -5.48 15.53 14.75
C ALA A 572 -6.92 15.00 14.82
N VAL A 573 -7.21 13.85 14.20
CA VAL A 573 -8.60 13.41 13.92
C VAL A 573 -9.03 12.17 14.71
N LEU A 574 -8.12 11.29 15.11
CA LEU A 574 -8.44 10.14 15.96
C LEU A 574 -8.65 10.59 17.40
N ALA A 575 -9.87 11.04 17.72
CA ALA A 575 -10.21 11.62 19.02
C ALA A 575 -9.95 10.65 20.17
N SER A 576 -10.35 9.38 20.01
CA SER A 576 -10.15 8.31 21.01
C SER A 576 -8.66 8.09 21.32
N ALA A 577 -7.83 7.85 20.29
CA ALA A 577 -6.39 7.73 20.48
C ALA A 577 -5.77 8.97 21.13
N ASN A 578 -6.18 10.17 20.69
CA ASN A 578 -5.69 11.42 21.26
C ASN A 578 -6.12 11.64 22.72
N GLU A 579 -7.28 11.15 23.14
CA GLU A 579 -7.72 11.16 24.53
C GLU A 579 -6.87 10.23 25.38
N VAL A 580 -6.62 9.01 24.92
CA VAL A 580 -5.73 8.05 25.61
C VAL A 580 -4.31 8.60 25.75
N LEU A 581 -3.77 9.24 24.70
CA LEU A 581 -2.46 9.87 24.77
C LEU A 581 -2.43 11.05 25.75
N ARG A 582 -3.51 11.85 25.84
CA ARG A 582 -3.61 12.93 26.84
C ARG A 582 -3.69 12.36 28.25
N ASP A 583 -4.50 11.33 28.47
CA ASP A 583 -4.62 10.66 29.75
C ASP A 583 -3.28 10.08 30.20
N THR A 584 -2.52 9.52 29.26
CA THR A 584 -1.13 9.06 29.50
C THR A 584 -0.22 10.20 29.95
N VAL A 585 -0.27 11.37 29.29
CA VAL A 585 0.53 12.53 29.69
C VAL A 585 0.12 13.06 31.08
N GLU A 586 -1.18 13.10 31.37
CA GLU A 586 -1.72 13.67 32.61
C GLU A 586 -1.50 12.75 33.83
N ARG A 587 -1.76 11.46 33.68
CA ARG A 587 -1.68 10.47 34.77
C ARG A 587 -0.29 9.88 34.94
N LEU A 588 0.49 9.80 33.87
CA LEU A 588 1.81 9.16 33.84
C LEU A 588 2.94 10.13 33.41
N PRO A 589 3.01 11.39 33.89
CA PRO A 589 3.86 12.44 33.32
C PRO A 589 5.38 12.18 33.43
N GLN A 590 5.79 11.26 34.31
CA GLN A 590 7.20 10.91 34.53
C GLN A 590 7.64 9.67 33.74
N THR A 591 6.76 9.10 32.92
CA THR A 591 7.02 7.87 32.17
C THR A 591 7.55 8.17 30.78
N ARG A 592 8.26 7.21 30.19
CA ARG A 592 8.67 7.33 28.78
C ARG A 592 7.47 7.31 27.83
N ALA A 593 6.39 6.61 28.18
CA ALA A 593 5.13 6.63 27.43
C ALA A 593 4.56 8.05 27.30
N ALA A 594 4.60 8.85 28.37
CA ALA A 594 4.15 10.24 28.33
C ALA A 594 5.01 11.13 27.42
N ILE A 595 6.33 10.89 27.32
CA ILE A 595 7.20 11.62 26.38
C ILE A 595 6.78 11.35 24.93
N HIS A 596 6.55 10.08 24.57
CA HIS A 596 6.06 9.70 23.23
C HIS A 596 4.67 10.27 22.95
N ALA A 597 3.76 10.17 23.91
CA ALA A 597 2.41 10.70 23.81
C ALA A 597 2.40 12.22 23.62
N ALA A 598 3.21 12.96 24.39
CA ALA A 598 3.36 14.41 24.25
C ALA A 598 3.90 14.79 22.88
N ALA A 599 4.90 14.07 22.36
CA ALA A 599 5.44 14.32 21.03
C ALA A 599 4.39 14.06 19.93
N ALA A 600 3.65 12.95 20.01
CA ALA A 600 2.59 12.62 19.06
C ALA A 600 1.41 13.60 19.11
N LEU A 601 1.04 14.10 20.28
CA LEU A 601 0.00 15.12 20.44
C LEU A 601 0.47 16.50 19.93
N ALA A 602 1.75 16.82 20.10
CA ALA A 602 2.30 18.11 19.72
C ALA A 602 2.61 18.23 18.22
N ALA A 603 3.00 17.15 17.56
CA ALA A 603 3.38 17.17 16.15
C ALA A 603 2.26 17.74 15.23
N PRO A 604 0.98 17.32 15.35
CA PRO A 604 -0.13 17.93 14.63
C PRO A 604 -0.40 19.41 14.99
N LEU A 605 0.10 19.90 16.12
CA LEU A 605 -0.09 21.28 16.56
C LEU A 605 1.06 22.19 16.14
N ALA A 606 2.24 21.62 15.92
CA ALA A 606 3.45 22.36 15.61
C ALA A 606 3.42 22.91 14.17
N LYS A 607 2.73 22.24 13.25
CA LYS A 607 2.58 22.68 11.86
C LYS A 607 1.14 23.06 11.55
N ASP A 608 0.96 23.80 10.45
CA ASP A 608 -0.36 23.89 9.84
C ASP A 608 -0.83 22.47 9.51
N TYR A 609 -1.98 22.11 10.01
CA TYR A 609 -2.46 20.73 10.01
C TYR A 609 -3.80 20.65 9.31
N LYS A 610 -3.97 19.63 8.49
CA LYS A 610 -5.15 19.48 7.67
C LYS A 610 -6.00 18.37 8.22
N MET A 611 -7.30 18.60 8.24
CA MET A 611 -8.23 17.58 8.70
C MET A 611 -9.47 17.59 7.85
N LEU A 612 -10.01 16.40 7.63
CA LEU A 612 -11.35 16.23 7.13
C LEU A 612 -12.36 16.55 8.24
N VAL A 613 -13.30 17.44 7.97
CA VAL A 613 -14.46 17.71 8.83
C VAL A 613 -15.71 17.22 8.13
N ILE A 614 -16.53 16.40 8.80
CA ILE A 614 -17.81 15.90 8.30
C ILE A 614 -18.93 16.39 9.22
N PRO A 615 -20.00 17.04 8.72
CA PRO A 615 -21.14 17.43 9.53
C PRO A 615 -21.84 16.21 10.17
N GLU A 616 -22.16 16.28 11.47
CA GLU A 616 -22.85 15.19 12.20
C GLU A 616 -24.19 14.77 11.58
N ALA A 617 -24.88 15.70 10.91
CA ALA A 617 -26.13 15.45 10.20
C ALA A 617 -25.88 15.15 8.71
N SER A 618 -25.09 14.10 8.44
CA SER A 618 -24.95 13.60 7.08
C SER A 618 -26.21 12.84 6.66
N PRO A 619 -26.85 13.15 5.52
CA PRO A 619 -27.97 12.36 5.01
C PRO A 619 -27.50 10.92 4.77
N MET A 620 -28.20 9.92 5.32
CA MET A 620 -27.91 8.48 5.11
C MET A 620 -27.87 8.04 3.63
N ALA A 621 -28.22 8.92 2.68
CA ALA A 621 -28.20 8.70 1.24
C ALA A 621 -27.01 9.37 0.52
N ALA A 622 -26.12 10.07 1.23
CA ALA A 622 -24.92 10.65 0.64
C ALA A 622 -23.93 9.53 0.29
N ASN A 623 -23.55 9.42 -0.98
CA ASN A 623 -22.60 8.40 -1.43
C ASN A 623 -21.14 8.92 -1.37
N ARG A 624 -20.94 10.20 -0.99
CA ARG A 624 -19.65 10.85 -0.77
C ARG A 624 -19.69 11.69 0.50
N VAL A 625 -18.57 11.74 1.24
CA VAL A 625 -18.42 12.65 2.38
C VAL A 625 -18.54 14.12 1.97
N ALA A 626 -18.08 14.50 0.78
CA ALA A 626 -18.30 15.85 0.23
C ALA A 626 -19.79 16.17 -0.03
N GLU A 627 -20.58 15.19 -0.49
CA GLU A 627 -22.04 15.32 -0.67
C GLU A 627 -22.76 15.40 0.69
N ALA A 628 -22.16 14.82 1.73
CA ALA A 628 -22.55 14.99 3.13
C ALA A 628 -22.10 16.33 3.74
N GLY A 629 -21.47 17.22 2.94
CA GLY A 629 -20.98 18.52 3.39
C GLY A 629 -19.58 18.49 4.01
N GLY A 630 -18.84 17.40 3.83
CA GLY A 630 -17.49 17.26 4.34
C GLY A 630 -16.47 18.09 3.55
N ILE A 631 -15.55 18.72 4.28
CA ILE A 631 -14.54 19.63 3.74
C ILE A 631 -13.18 19.36 4.39
N VAL A 632 -12.10 19.54 3.64
CA VAL A 632 -10.76 19.60 4.23
C VAL A 632 -10.55 21.01 4.78
N GLU A 633 -10.43 21.09 6.09
CA GLU A 633 -10.09 22.32 6.79
C GLU A 633 -8.60 22.34 7.12
N GLN A 634 -7.97 23.49 6.88
CA GLN A 634 -6.64 23.76 7.39
C GLN A 634 -6.77 24.41 8.77
N ARG A 635 -6.18 23.77 9.77
CA ARG A 635 -5.99 24.35 11.09
C ARG A 635 -4.63 25.01 11.15
N PRO A 636 -4.56 26.30 11.53
CA PRO A 636 -3.28 26.97 11.69
C PRO A 636 -2.48 26.30 12.79
N ALA A 637 -1.16 26.31 12.64
CA ALA A 637 -0.24 25.86 13.67
C ALA A 637 -0.58 26.52 15.03
N ARG A 638 -0.68 25.71 16.08
CA ARG A 638 -0.86 26.14 17.46
C ARG A 638 0.44 25.90 18.21
N VAL A 639 1.50 26.57 17.76
CA VAL A 639 2.88 26.34 18.20
C VAL A 639 3.02 26.49 19.72
N ASP A 640 2.37 27.47 20.35
CA ASP A 640 2.38 27.63 21.81
C ASP A 640 1.77 26.43 22.54
N ALA A 641 0.70 25.84 21.99
CA ALA A 641 0.09 24.63 22.55
C ALA A 641 0.98 23.40 22.34
N ALA A 642 1.63 23.30 21.17
CA ALA A 642 2.61 22.25 20.89
C ALA A 642 3.78 22.31 21.89
N VAL A 643 4.38 23.49 22.07
CA VAL A 643 5.46 23.75 23.03
C VAL A 643 5.01 23.47 24.46
N LYS A 644 3.80 23.89 24.84
CA LYS A 644 3.29 23.62 26.18
C LYS A 644 3.10 22.13 26.45
N LEU A 645 2.66 21.36 25.45
CA LEU A 645 2.49 19.92 25.57
C LEU A 645 3.82 19.19 25.74
N VAL A 646 4.82 19.53 24.92
CA VAL A 646 6.14 18.89 25.03
C VAL A 646 6.95 19.42 26.21
N GLY A 647 6.77 20.68 26.58
CA GLY A 647 7.59 21.38 27.57
C GLY A 647 9.08 21.16 27.33
N ASP A 648 9.83 21.02 28.42
CA ASP A 648 11.24 20.63 28.36
C ASP A 648 11.44 19.12 28.16
N SER A 649 10.37 18.31 28.23
CA SER A 649 10.45 16.84 28.27
C SER A 649 11.07 16.23 27.02
N VAL A 650 10.91 16.88 25.86
CA VAL A 650 11.43 16.42 24.55
C VAL A 650 12.86 16.87 24.26
N THR A 651 13.50 17.61 25.17
CA THR A 651 14.94 17.94 25.11
C THR A 651 15.65 17.50 26.39
N THR A 652 15.48 16.23 26.73
CA THR A 652 16.08 15.58 27.90
C THR A 652 16.94 14.37 27.50
N GLN A 653 17.76 13.89 28.43
CA GLN A 653 18.48 12.62 28.26
C GLN A 653 17.48 11.45 28.12
N GLU A 654 16.37 11.53 28.85
CA GLU A 654 15.27 10.59 28.82
C GLU A 654 14.60 10.55 27.43
N ALA A 655 14.35 11.70 26.80
CA ALA A 655 13.83 11.73 25.43
C ALA A 655 14.80 11.08 24.43
N ALA A 656 16.10 11.40 24.52
CA ALA A 656 17.11 10.82 23.64
C ALA A 656 17.24 9.29 23.80
N GLU A 657 17.04 8.78 25.02
CA GLU A 657 17.06 7.35 25.32
C GLU A 657 15.83 6.58 24.83
N THR A 658 14.64 7.18 24.90
CA THR A 658 13.38 6.51 24.51
C THR A 658 13.11 6.60 23.02
N PHE A 659 13.40 7.73 22.39
CA PHE A 659 13.30 7.87 20.93
C PHE A 659 14.48 7.25 20.18
N GLY A 660 15.64 7.15 20.83
CA GLY A 660 16.91 6.96 20.14
C GLY A 660 17.37 8.24 19.45
N HIS A 661 18.67 8.36 19.17
CA HIS A 661 19.27 9.63 18.72
C HIS A 661 18.69 10.17 17.41
N ILE A 662 18.37 9.27 16.46
CA ILE A 662 17.86 9.62 15.13
C ILE A 662 16.45 10.21 15.23
N THR A 663 15.52 9.49 15.85
CA THR A 663 14.13 9.95 16.02
C THR A 663 14.05 11.15 16.96
N PHE A 664 14.87 11.19 18.01
CA PHE A 664 15.00 12.34 18.90
C PHE A 664 15.36 13.62 18.13
N ARG A 665 16.43 13.56 17.32
CA ARG A 665 16.84 14.67 16.45
C ARG A 665 15.71 15.09 15.51
N ARG A 666 15.06 14.14 14.84
CA ARG A 666 13.97 14.42 13.90
C ARG A 666 12.80 15.15 14.57
N ASN A 667 12.36 14.66 15.73
CA ASN A 667 11.25 15.25 16.48
C ASN A 667 11.58 16.69 16.93
N VAL A 668 12.77 16.89 17.51
CA VAL A 668 13.20 18.22 17.97
C VAL A 668 13.37 19.19 16.79
N GLU A 669 13.97 18.75 15.69
CA GLU A 669 14.14 19.61 14.51
C GLU A 669 12.82 20.00 13.84
N ALA A 670 11.81 19.11 13.84
CA ALA A 670 10.47 19.44 13.36
C ALA A 670 9.80 20.54 14.19
N ILE A 671 9.92 20.46 15.52
CA ILE A 671 9.40 21.50 16.44
C ILE A 671 10.18 22.81 16.27
N ASN A 672 11.51 22.75 16.11
CA ASN A 672 12.33 23.93 15.86
C ASN A 672 11.97 24.63 14.56
N GLN A 673 11.68 23.87 13.50
CA GLN A 673 11.24 24.42 12.22
C GLN A 673 9.89 25.14 12.35
N ALA A 674 8.95 24.54 13.10
CA ALA A 674 7.67 25.15 13.42
C ALA A 674 7.83 26.47 14.18
N LEU A 675 8.67 26.49 15.23
CA LEU A 675 8.98 27.68 16.01
C LEU A 675 9.66 28.78 15.20
N ALA A 676 10.62 28.42 14.35
CA ALA A 676 11.29 29.38 13.49
C ALA A 676 10.30 30.02 12.50
N THR A 677 9.41 29.22 11.92
CA THR A 677 8.38 29.67 10.97
C THR A 677 7.36 30.61 11.64
N SER A 678 7.00 30.37 12.91
CA SER A 678 6.09 31.23 13.67
C SER A 678 6.75 32.50 14.23
N GLY A 679 8.05 32.72 13.97
CA GLY A 679 8.80 33.88 14.45
C GLY A 679 9.38 33.70 15.86
N ALA A 680 9.17 32.56 16.51
CA ALA A 680 9.75 32.19 17.80
C ALA A 680 11.19 31.65 17.65
N VAL A 681 12.05 32.41 16.96
CA VAL A 681 13.41 31.98 16.58
C VAL A 681 14.33 31.79 17.78
N GLN A 682 14.16 32.59 18.84
CA GLN A 682 14.97 32.46 20.08
C GLN A 682 14.71 31.12 20.80
N PRO A 683 13.45 30.73 21.11
CA PRO A 683 13.14 29.38 21.59
C PRO A 683 13.66 28.25 20.70
N ALA A 684 13.52 28.37 19.37
CA ALA A 684 14.03 27.37 18.42
C ALA A 684 15.55 27.21 18.52
N ALA A 685 16.29 28.32 18.65
CA ALA A 685 17.75 28.28 18.81
C ALA A 685 18.17 27.61 20.13
N ALA A 686 17.48 27.91 21.25
CA ALA A 686 17.78 27.31 22.55
C ALA A 686 17.51 25.80 22.58
N MET A 687 16.41 25.37 21.96
CA MET A 687 16.05 23.96 21.84
C MET A 687 17.02 23.20 20.91
N GLN A 688 17.44 23.83 19.80
CA GLN A 688 18.47 23.27 18.91
C GLN A 688 19.84 23.15 19.60
N GLN A 689 20.22 24.11 20.45
CA GLN A 689 21.44 24.02 21.24
C GLN A 689 21.37 22.85 22.24
N SER A 690 20.25 22.72 22.95
CA SER A 690 20.03 21.62 23.91
C SER A 690 20.11 20.25 23.23
N LEU A 691 19.58 20.13 22.01
CA LEU A 691 19.76 18.94 21.17
C LEU A 691 21.24 18.64 20.91
N GLY A 692 22.04 19.64 20.51
CA GLY A 692 23.48 19.50 20.28
C GLY A 692 24.23 19.03 21.53
N ASP A 693 23.96 19.69 22.67
CA ASP A 693 24.58 19.36 23.96
C ASP A 693 24.27 17.90 24.38
N ILE A 694 23.02 17.46 24.25
CA ILE A 694 22.60 16.09 24.59
C ILE A 694 23.26 15.06 23.67
N LEU A 695 23.23 15.28 22.35
CA LEU A 695 23.85 14.35 21.39
C LEU A 695 25.37 14.28 21.61
N GLY A 696 26.03 15.40 21.92
CA GLY A 696 27.44 15.46 22.26
C GLY A 696 27.78 14.68 23.53
N GLN A 697 27.01 14.87 24.60
CA GLN A 697 27.18 14.11 25.86
C GLN A 697 26.98 12.60 25.67
N ARG A 698 26.08 12.20 24.76
CA ARG A 698 25.80 10.79 24.45
C ARG A 698 26.80 10.17 23.46
N GLY A 699 27.83 10.92 23.05
CA GLY A 699 28.89 10.41 22.17
C GLY A 699 28.41 10.08 20.74
N VAL A 700 27.40 10.80 20.25
CA VAL A 700 26.96 10.70 18.86
C VAL A 700 28.08 11.19 17.92
N LEU A 701 28.09 10.71 16.67
CA LEU A 701 29.13 11.02 15.69
C LEU A 701 29.43 12.53 15.63
N PRO A 702 30.71 12.95 15.67
CA PRO A 702 31.09 14.36 15.67
C PRO A 702 30.48 15.17 14.51
N SER A 703 30.41 14.59 13.32
CA SER A 703 29.79 15.22 12.14
C SER A 703 28.30 15.50 12.30
N VAL A 704 27.58 14.65 13.04
CA VAL A 704 26.16 14.85 13.34
C VAL A 704 25.98 15.97 14.35
N VAL A 705 26.80 15.99 15.41
CA VAL A 705 26.79 17.05 16.43
C VAL A 705 27.14 18.40 15.79
N GLU A 706 28.16 18.44 14.94
CA GLU A 706 28.57 19.66 14.22
C GLU A 706 27.44 20.21 13.33
N ALA A 707 26.75 19.34 12.58
CA ALA A 707 25.60 19.76 11.76
C ALA A 707 24.44 20.33 12.60
N VAL A 708 24.19 19.76 13.78
CA VAL A 708 23.18 20.26 14.73
C VAL A 708 23.59 21.62 15.30
N ASP A 709 24.86 21.78 15.66
CA ASP A 709 25.42 23.02 16.20
C ASP A 709 25.47 24.15 15.15
N ASP A 710 25.76 23.82 13.88
CA ASP A 710 25.69 24.77 12.77
C ASP A 710 24.26 25.31 12.60
N LYS A 711 23.26 24.43 12.68
CA LYS A 711 21.86 24.83 12.64
C LYS A 711 21.48 25.69 13.86
N ALA A 712 22.01 25.39 15.05
CA ALA A 712 21.83 26.22 16.24
C ALA A 712 22.43 27.64 16.05
N ARG A 713 23.65 27.73 15.52
CA ARG A 713 24.31 29.00 15.18
C ARG A 713 23.52 29.81 14.16
N ALA A 714 23.01 29.16 13.11
CA ALA A 714 22.18 29.80 12.09
C ALA A 714 20.88 30.39 12.68
N LEU A 715 20.19 29.64 13.54
CA LEU A 715 18.99 30.12 14.23
C LEU A 715 19.31 31.28 15.19
N ALA A 716 20.39 31.19 15.96
CA ALA A 716 20.82 32.26 16.87
C ALA A 716 21.18 33.56 16.11
N ALA A 717 21.86 33.45 14.97
CA ALA A 717 22.17 34.58 14.10
C ALA A 717 20.89 35.24 13.53
N ALA A 718 19.93 34.43 13.05
CA ALA A 718 18.63 34.92 12.59
C ALA A 718 17.86 35.64 13.72
N ALA A 719 17.93 35.13 14.94
CA ALA A 719 17.29 35.73 16.10
C ALA A 719 17.93 37.07 16.52
N SER A 720 19.24 37.22 16.33
CA SER A 720 19.97 38.48 16.61
C SER A 720 19.68 39.61 15.60
N THR A 721 19.44 39.25 14.34
CA THR A 721 19.16 40.22 13.26
C THR A 721 17.71 40.73 13.26
N GLY A 722 16.75 39.90 13.69
CA GLY A 722 15.35 40.30 13.87
C GLY A 722 15.13 41.34 14.99
N SER A 723 15.95 41.31 16.04
CA SER A 723 15.86 42.28 17.15
C SER A 723 16.29 43.71 16.78
N GLY A 724 16.97 43.90 15.64
CA GLY A 724 17.48 45.21 15.21
C GLY A 724 16.44 46.15 14.60
N LYS A 725 15.29 45.64 14.13
CA LYS A 725 14.25 46.46 13.48
C LYS A 725 13.28 47.15 14.47
N ASN A 726 13.14 46.66 15.70
CA ASN A 726 12.23 47.24 16.71
C ASN A 726 12.87 48.26 17.66
N ARG A 727 14.18 48.56 17.53
CA ARG A 727 14.88 49.48 18.45
C ARG A 727 15.09 50.90 17.91
N ARG A 728 14.40 51.28 16.83
CA ARG A 728 14.52 52.59 16.18
C ARG A 728 13.24 53.43 16.21
N THR A 729 12.42 53.33 17.25
CA THR A 729 11.34 54.31 17.52
C THR A 729 11.08 54.43 19.03
N ASN A 730 12.03 54.98 19.79
CA ASN A 730 11.71 55.68 21.04
C ASN A 730 12.93 56.46 21.51
N GLY A 731 12.99 57.73 21.12
CA GLY A 731 14.06 58.65 21.49
C GLY A 731 13.87 59.99 20.78
N GLY A 732 12.92 60.79 21.25
CA GLY A 732 12.66 62.14 20.71
C GLY A 732 11.70 62.91 21.61
N ASN A 733 12.22 63.42 22.72
CA ASN A 733 11.55 64.39 23.60
C ASN A 733 11.81 65.80 23.03
N GLY A 734 10.78 66.64 22.87
CA GLY A 734 10.97 68.08 22.63
C GLY A 734 9.89 68.81 21.83
N ASP A 735 9.25 69.77 22.49
CA ASP A 735 8.59 70.98 21.98
C ASP A 735 7.19 70.93 21.34
N LEU A 736 6.18 71.01 22.21
CA LEU A 736 4.89 71.65 21.95
C LEU A 736 5.05 73.18 21.94
N ARG A 737 5.18 73.77 20.75
CA ARG A 737 4.95 75.21 20.54
C ARG A 737 3.53 75.46 20.03
N VAL A 738 2.77 76.15 20.86
CA VAL A 738 1.49 76.79 20.54
C VAL A 738 1.69 77.79 19.39
N GLN A 739 0.94 77.65 18.29
CA GLN A 739 0.60 78.81 17.48
C GLN A 739 -0.84 78.77 16.96
N LYS A 740 -1.54 79.82 17.35
CA LYS A 740 -2.89 80.23 16.97
C LYS A 740 -2.99 80.59 15.48
N ARG A 741 -4.18 80.31 14.96
CA ARG A 741 -5.02 81.15 14.07
C ARG A 741 -4.78 81.14 12.55
N ARG A 742 -5.94 80.81 11.92
CA ARG A 742 -6.67 81.52 10.84
C ARG A 742 -6.40 81.10 9.39
N ASN A 743 -7.49 80.60 8.80
CA ASN A 743 -8.06 80.87 7.49
C ASN A 743 -7.09 80.95 6.30
N SER A 744 -7.22 79.99 5.38
CA SER A 744 -7.83 80.16 4.03
C SER A 744 -8.06 78.78 3.46
#